data_AF-A0A349DEU9-F1
#
_entry.id   AF-A0A349DEU9-F1
#
_cell.length_a   1.000
_cell.length_b   1.000
_cell.length_c   1.000
_cell.angle_alpha   90.00
_cell.angle_beta   90.00
_cell.angle_gamma   90.00
#
_symmetry.space_group_name_H-M   'P 1'
#
loop_
_entity.id
_entity.type
_entity.pdbx_description
1 polymer ?
#
loop_
_entity_poly.entity_id
_entity_poly.type
_entity_poly.pdbx_seq_one_letter_code
_entity_poly.pdbx_strand_id
1 'polypeptide(L)'
;DVTFPKSLKAICDAAFYSCSFDAVSLPYGTEYVGSYSFTNPLPSDESEKLKKIELADTIKFIGDEAFAGSGVTEIATPQSLEYLGSAFWNCRSLKTVTLNDGLKEIGAAFFDTSIEKLRIPSSVVKIGSEMCWGCNLLREVSFAEIGKLKYIGDRAFRSTRIKNIEIPDTVEYIGKEAFYYCSSLSSVILPSGLKNLGASCFYRCRKLDLIVLPEGLASIGEKCFQYTSIEEITLPKNLKYISGHTFVGCKNLADVTLNSKSCEAGYGVWLLQDVLENGKNVKLSVRSVTVGEDVEYLGQYLLSDIITEKITIEQNVKSIHAKCFEDAEINEIYFNSNDCRFVDCEEWEGGIERDPNKFLGTNSPFSYLTVYYFTFGDKIDRIPSWFFCNAKSIIEVKIEGEVKSIGDGAFYHLKKLAEITIPTSVESIGKYSFLECFRLHTVNMSENVSLISDYAFWHCADLTEFNWNSVTKTIGKNAFQWCSNLKNFDFEKSVFTQGSFSGVAAEKLRFGLDEKAENAEIPDESFMACESLDTVAIGDSVQSINSRAFADCKNLETAAIADSVTEIADDAFEGCEKLTIYCNEDSYAKNYAKEKGIKVSTLIVDTIPNQTYTSKKIEPELKVSTASQILGKRDYKADYYNNINVGSANVIVKGTGDFSMLMTKADFRIIARNISDAEVKNIPTQTLGESPCTPTVTVKYNGKTLEEGKDYTLTYKDNSKAGTASVTVQGKGNFKGKMTVRFEIKEGDTRIEVFFKKVIKFFVAIFNRIIKIFG
;
A
#
# COMPACT_ATOMS: atom_id res chain seq x y z
N ASP A 1 -63.83 -20.54 61.43
CA ASP A 1 -63.93 -19.14 61.87
C ASP A 1 -63.08 -18.87 63.09
N VAL A 2 -62.04 -18.04 62.94
CA VAL A 2 -61.24 -17.50 64.04
C VAL A 2 -61.67 -16.05 64.26
N THR A 3 -62.00 -15.68 65.49
CA THR A 3 -62.33 -14.29 65.86
C THR A 3 -61.15 -13.67 66.59
N PHE A 4 -60.58 -12.60 66.04
CA PHE A 4 -59.48 -11.87 66.66
C PHE A 4 -59.98 -10.83 67.67
N PRO A 5 -59.31 -10.66 68.82
CA PRO A 5 -59.67 -9.63 69.78
C PRO A 5 -59.37 -8.23 69.22
N LYS A 6 -60.19 -7.22 69.56
CA LYS A 6 -59.97 -5.81 69.16
C LYS A 6 -58.65 -5.23 69.68
N SER A 7 -58.04 -5.84 70.69
CA SER A 7 -56.75 -5.45 71.26
C SER A 7 -55.54 -6.08 70.54
N LEU A 8 -55.76 -6.87 69.49
CA LEU A 8 -54.69 -7.52 68.73
C LEU A 8 -53.73 -6.47 68.14
N LYS A 9 -52.43 -6.63 68.43
CA LYS A 9 -51.36 -5.76 67.93
C LYS A 9 -50.49 -6.42 66.87
N ALA A 10 -50.23 -7.71 67.00
CA ALA A 10 -49.35 -8.43 66.09
C ALA A 10 -49.83 -9.87 65.92
N ILE A 11 -49.63 -10.39 64.72
CA ILE A 11 -49.67 -11.83 64.41
C ILE A 11 -48.21 -12.25 64.25
N CYS A 12 -47.73 -13.17 65.10
CA CYS A 12 -46.35 -13.63 65.04
C CYS A 12 -46.09 -14.51 63.82
N ASP A 13 -44.81 -14.77 63.56
CA ASP A 13 -44.39 -15.68 62.51
C ASP A 13 -45.01 -17.07 62.73
N ALA A 14 -45.47 -17.69 61.65
CA ALA A 14 -46.10 -19.01 61.61
C ALA A 14 -47.32 -19.20 62.54
N ALA A 15 -47.95 -18.12 63.04
CA ALA A 15 -49.03 -18.18 64.03
C ALA A 15 -50.20 -19.11 63.63
N PHE A 16 -50.55 -19.15 62.35
CA PHE A 16 -51.56 -20.05 61.78
C PHE A 16 -51.01 -20.83 60.59
N TYR A 17 -49.74 -21.18 60.64
CA TYR A 17 -49.12 -22.04 59.62
C TYR A 17 -49.87 -23.37 59.50
N SER A 18 -50.12 -23.81 58.27
CA SER A 18 -50.90 -25.01 57.94
C SER A 18 -52.36 -25.01 58.44
N CYS A 19 -52.90 -23.85 58.82
CA CYS A 19 -54.31 -23.71 59.15
C CYS A 19 -55.14 -23.44 57.88
N SER A 20 -56.32 -24.03 57.81
CA SER A 20 -57.24 -23.93 56.68
C SER A 20 -58.27 -22.82 56.95
N PHE A 21 -58.18 -21.69 56.24
CA PHE A 21 -59.11 -20.56 56.35
C PHE A 21 -59.82 -20.32 55.01
N ASP A 22 -61.12 -20.01 55.07
CA ASP A 22 -61.84 -19.47 53.89
C ASP A 22 -61.65 -17.95 53.76
N ALA A 23 -61.61 -17.26 54.90
CA ALA A 23 -61.45 -15.82 55.00
C ALA A 23 -60.68 -15.41 56.27
N VAL A 24 -59.94 -14.30 56.19
CA VAL A 24 -59.24 -13.66 57.32
C VAL A 24 -59.63 -12.19 57.36
N SER A 25 -60.01 -11.69 58.53
CA SER A 25 -60.27 -10.26 58.77
C SER A 25 -59.50 -9.79 60.00
N LEU A 26 -58.50 -8.94 59.80
CA LEU A 26 -57.65 -8.41 60.86
C LEU A 26 -58.26 -7.13 61.45
N PRO A 27 -58.45 -7.02 62.78
CA PRO A 27 -59.09 -5.87 63.40
C PRO A 27 -58.21 -4.62 63.35
N TYR A 28 -58.85 -3.45 63.32
CA TYR A 28 -58.19 -2.15 63.45
C TYR A 28 -57.33 -2.11 64.72
N GLY A 29 -56.08 -1.67 64.58
CA GLY A 29 -55.08 -1.70 65.64
C GLY A 29 -54.01 -2.79 65.48
N THR A 30 -54.22 -3.75 64.57
CA THR A 30 -53.17 -4.70 64.13
C THR A 30 -52.09 -3.91 63.39
N GLU A 31 -50.84 -4.06 63.81
CA GLU A 31 -49.69 -3.31 63.26
C GLU A 31 -48.69 -4.21 62.52
N TYR A 32 -48.67 -5.51 62.83
CA TYR A 32 -47.67 -6.46 62.32
C TYR A 32 -48.32 -7.80 61.95
N VAL A 33 -48.01 -8.29 60.74
CA VAL A 33 -48.30 -9.66 60.30
C VAL A 33 -46.98 -10.36 60.00
N GLY A 34 -46.66 -11.39 60.76
CA GLY A 34 -45.41 -12.12 60.67
C GLY A 34 -45.25 -12.95 59.40
N SER A 35 -44.05 -13.49 59.23
CA SER A 35 -43.77 -14.39 58.12
C SER A 35 -44.50 -15.72 58.32
N TYR A 36 -44.95 -16.34 57.23
CA TYR A 36 -45.68 -17.61 57.25
C TYR A 36 -47.00 -17.65 58.05
N SER A 37 -47.52 -16.49 58.49
CA SER A 37 -48.61 -16.44 59.49
C SER A 37 -49.89 -17.12 59.05
N PHE A 38 -50.26 -17.07 57.77
CA PHE A 38 -51.47 -17.69 57.19
C PHE A 38 -51.15 -18.60 56.01
N THR A 39 -49.92 -19.12 55.94
CA THR A 39 -49.49 -20.02 54.87
C THR A 39 -50.08 -21.41 55.07
N ASN A 40 -50.54 -22.03 53.98
CA ASN A 40 -50.92 -23.43 53.98
C ASN A 40 -50.08 -24.21 52.94
N PRO A 41 -49.04 -24.97 53.37
CA PRO A 41 -48.17 -25.73 52.46
C PRO A 41 -48.79 -27.05 51.95
N LEU A 42 -50.05 -27.35 52.29
CA LEU A 42 -50.74 -28.58 51.91
C LEU A 42 -50.93 -28.72 50.38
N PRO A 43 -51.11 -29.95 49.84
CA PRO A 43 -51.31 -30.20 48.41
C PRO A 43 -52.46 -29.37 47.80
N SER A 44 -52.38 -29.14 46.48
CA SER A 44 -53.07 -28.13 45.65
C SER A 44 -54.56 -27.85 45.94
N ASP A 45 -55.29 -28.80 46.50
CA ASP A 45 -56.73 -28.68 46.72
C ASP A 45 -57.07 -27.93 48.03
N GLU A 46 -56.12 -27.84 48.98
CA GLU A 46 -56.27 -27.15 50.28
C GLU A 46 -55.54 -25.79 50.32
N SER A 47 -54.52 -25.57 49.48
CA SER A 47 -53.68 -24.36 49.51
C SER A 47 -54.45 -23.09 49.10
N GLU A 48 -55.38 -23.18 48.13
CA GLU A 48 -56.15 -22.04 47.63
C GLU A 48 -57.48 -21.77 48.38
N LYS A 49 -57.66 -22.32 49.58
CA LYS A 49 -58.91 -22.11 50.36
C LYS A 49 -59.10 -20.67 50.84
N LEU A 50 -58.02 -19.96 51.20
CA LEU A 50 -58.12 -18.58 51.69
C LEU A 50 -58.44 -17.64 50.53
N LYS A 51 -59.71 -17.30 50.37
CA LYS A 51 -60.23 -16.52 49.24
C LYS A 51 -60.45 -15.05 49.54
N LYS A 52 -60.46 -14.66 50.82
CA LYS A 52 -60.73 -13.29 51.26
C LYS A 52 -59.81 -12.87 52.40
N ILE A 53 -59.13 -11.74 52.23
CA ILE A 53 -58.28 -11.13 53.26
C ILE A 53 -58.70 -9.67 53.43
N GLU A 54 -59.12 -9.29 54.63
CA GLU A 54 -59.37 -7.90 55.03
C GLU A 54 -58.23 -7.45 55.96
N LEU A 55 -57.40 -6.54 55.45
CA LEU A 55 -56.25 -5.99 56.15
C LEU A 55 -56.63 -4.66 56.84
N ALA A 56 -56.23 -4.49 58.09
CA ALA A 56 -56.42 -3.23 58.81
C ALA A 56 -55.45 -2.15 58.31
N ASP A 57 -55.93 -0.91 58.12
CA ASP A 57 -55.12 0.23 57.66
C ASP A 57 -53.94 0.59 58.58
N THR A 58 -53.96 0.12 59.83
CA THR A 58 -52.88 0.31 60.82
C THR A 58 -51.68 -0.62 60.63
N ILE A 59 -51.77 -1.63 59.76
CA ILE A 59 -50.69 -2.59 59.52
C ILE A 59 -49.53 -1.87 58.82
N LYS A 60 -48.34 -1.97 59.42
CA LYS A 60 -47.10 -1.36 58.92
C LYS A 60 -46.16 -2.35 58.24
N PHE A 61 -46.29 -3.63 58.60
CA PHE A 61 -45.42 -4.71 58.16
C PHE A 61 -46.22 -5.97 57.84
N ILE A 62 -45.95 -6.56 56.68
CA ILE A 62 -46.38 -7.91 56.32
C ILE A 62 -45.14 -8.71 55.94
N GLY A 63 -44.89 -9.81 56.65
CA GLY A 63 -43.71 -10.65 56.50
C GLY A 63 -43.71 -11.54 55.25
N ASP A 64 -42.64 -12.29 55.09
CA ASP A 64 -42.44 -13.21 53.99
C ASP A 64 -43.44 -14.35 54.05
N GLU A 65 -44.02 -14.69 52.89
CA GLU A 65 -44.98 -15.79 52.71
C GLU A 65 -46.21 -15.70 53.62
N ALA A 66 -46.50 -14.55 54.25
CA ALA A 66 -47.58 -14.38 55.22
C ALA A 66 -48.95 -14.91 54.75
N PHE A 67 -49.24 -14.82 53.44
CA PHE A 67 -50.45 -15.31 52.80
C PHE A 67 -50.15 -16.23 51.60
N ALA A 68 -48.99 -16.90 51.61
CA ALA A 68 -48.54 -17.72 50.50
C ALA A 68 -49.51 -18.86 50.16
N GLY A 69 -49.71 -19.10 48.87
CA GLY A 69 -50.61 -20.10 48.31
C GLY A 69 -52.09 -19.74 48.37
N SER A 70 -52.48 -18.59 48.93
CA SER A 70 -53.88 -18.21 49.09
C SER A 70 -54.62 -18.06 47.75
N GLY A 71 -55.92 -18.38 47.77
CA GLY A 71 -56.84 -18.27 46.63
C GLY A 71 -57.46 -16.88 46.46
N VAL A 72 -56.83 -15.84 47.00
CA VAL A 72 -57.32 -14.45 46.85
C VAL A 72 -57.21 -14.00 45.41
N THR A 73 -58.22 -13.28 44.93
CA THR A 73 -58.25 -12.76 43.56
C THR A 73 -57.83 -11.31 43.45
N GLU A 74 -57.96 -10.55 44.52
CA GLU A 74 -57.60 -9.14 44.61
C GLU A 74 -57.05 -8.80 46.00
N ILE A 75 -56.17 -7.80 46.05
CA ILE A 75 -55.70 -7.25 47.32
C ILE A 75 -55.41 -5.75 47.20
N ALA A 76 -55.77 -4.99 48.24
CA ALA A 76 -55.31 -3.62 48.44
C ALA A 76 -54.44 -3.58 49.70
N THR A 77 -53.23 -3.03 49.59
CA THR A 77 -52.35 -2.91 50.77
C THR A 77 -52.84 -1.81 51.70
N PRO A 78 -52.71 -1.97 53.03
CA PRO A 78 -53.02 -0.97 54.05
C PRO A 78 -52.34 0.39 53.80
N GLN A 79 -53.00 1.49 54.15
CA GLN A 79 -52.43 2.84 53.98
C GLN A 79 -51.16 3.09 54.80
N SER A 80 -51.01 2.42 55.96
CA SER A 80 -49.80 2.53 56.80
C SER A 80 -48.68 1.54 56.45
N LEU A 81 -48.85 0.71 55.42
CA LEU A 81 -47.92 -0.37 55.12
C LEU A 81 -46.61 0.17 54.53
N GLU A 82 -45.51 0.02 55.27
CA GLU A 82 -44.18 0.47 54.86
C GLU A 82 -43.34 -0.64 54.21
N TYR A 83 -43.57 -1.90 54.61
CA TYR A 83 -42.84 -3.06 54.12
C TYR A 83 -43.79 -4.19 53.74
N LEU A 84 -43.68 -4.63 52.49
CA LEU A 84 -44.36 -5.81 51.97
C LEU A 84 -43.31 -6.87 51.65
N GLY A 85 -43.20 -7.90 52.49
CA GLY A 85 -42.35 -9.06 52.22
C GLY A 85 -42.90 -9.90 51.08
N SER A 86 -42.47 -11.15 51.01
CA SER A 86 -42.88 -12.17 50.03
C SER A 86 -44.33 -12.67 50.25
N ALA A 87 -45.24 -11.76 50.60
CA ALA A 87 -46.50 -12.04 51.27
C ALA A 87 -47.48 -12.90 50.47
N PHE A 88 -47.55 -12.71 49.14
CA PHE A 88 -48.50 -13.39 48.25
C PHE A 88 -47.80 -14.40 47.32
N TRP A 89 -46.72 -15.01 47.80
CA TRP A 89 -46.00 -16.06 47.08
C TRP A 89 -46.94 -17.20 46.63
N ASN A 90 -46.85 -17.65 45.38
CA ASN A 90 -47.69 -18.69 44.77
C ASN A 90 -49.20 -18.44 44.85
N CYS A 91 -49.67 -17.19 45.02
CA CYS A 91 -51.10 -16.86 45.00
C CYS A 91 -51.61 -16.84 43.55
N ARG A 92 -51.77 -18.03 42.95
CA ARG A 92 -52.08 -18.21 41.52
C ARG A 92 -53.44 -17.67 41.10
N SER A 93 -54.34 -17.42 42.04
CA SER A 93 -55.64 -16.80 41.79
C SER A 93 -55.61 -15.27 41.80
N LEU A 94 -54.53 -14.64 42.28
CA LEU A 94 -54.42 -13.18 42.45
C LEU A 94 -54.24 -12.48 41.10
N LYS A 95 -55.18 -11.60 40.73
CA LYS A 95 -55.22 -10.88 39.45
C LYS A 95 -55.03 -9.38 39.59
N THR A 96 -55.48 -8.80 40.71
CA THR A 96 -55.50 -7.35 40.92
C THR A 96 -54.82 -6.98 42.22
N VAL A 97 -53.90 -6.02 42.14
CA VAL A 97 -53.15 -5.52 43.30
C VAL A 97 -53.19 -4.00 43.28
N THR A 98 -53.55 -3.41 44.43
CA THR A 98 -53.44 -1.98 44.67
C THR A 98 -52.42 -1.74 45.77
N LEU A 99 -51.29 -1.13 45.42
CA LEU A 99 -50.24 -0.74 46.36
C LEU A 99 -50.51 0.67 46.92
N ASN A 100 -50.19 0.88 48.19
CA ASN A 100 -50.36 2.17 48.87
C ASN A 100 -49.17 3.11 48.62
N ASP A 101 -49.39 4.41 48.75
CA ASP A 101 -48.37 5.44 48.49
C ASP A 101 -47.32 5.60 49.60
N GLY A 102 -47.41 4.87 50.72
CA GLY A 102 -46.43 4.86 51.82
C GLY A 102 -45.39 3.74 51.75
N LEU A 103 -45.52 2.82 50.79
CA LEU A 103 -44.70 1.60 50.69
C LEU A 103 -43.23 1.90 50.31
N LYS A 104 -42.28 1.50 51.16
CA LYS A 104 -40.84 1.79 50.95
C LYS A 104 -40.10 0.68 50.21
N GLU A 105 -40.42 -0.58 50.53
CA GLU A 105 -39.77 -1.77 49.96
C GLU A 105 -40.80 -2.87 49.68
N ILE A 106 -40.60 -3.55 48.55
CA ILE A 106 -41.40 -4.70 48.11
C ILE A 106 -40.44 -5.89 47.97
N GLY A 107 -40.66 -6.97 48.70
CA GLY A 107 -39.93 -8.24 48.59
C GLY A 107 -40.37 -9.07 47.37
N ALA A 108 -40.28 -10.40 47.45
CA ALA A 108 -40.78 -11.32 46.42
C ALA A 108 -42.32 -11.43 46.43
N ALA A 109 -43.01 -10.30 46.61
CA ALA A 109 -44.40 -10.22 47.07
C ALA A 109 -45.40 -10.97 46.18
N PHE A 110 -45.14 -11.05 44.88
CA PHE A 110 -46.08 -11.58 43.88
C PHE A 110 -45.50 -12.73 43.06
N PHE A 111 -44.52 -13.47 43.61
CA PHE A 111 -43.97 -14.66 42.95
C PHE A 111 -45.08 -15.65 42.52
N ASP A 112 -45.05 -16.10 41.26
CA ASP A 112 -45.99 -17.05 40.64
C ASP A 112 -47.48 -16.70 40.85
N THR A 113 -47.82 -15.41 40.71
CA THR A 113 -49.20 -14.92 40.75
C THR A 113 -49.78 -14.70 39.35
N SER A 114 -51.10 -14.48 39.25
CA SER A 114 -51.81 -14.21 37.98
C SER A 114 -52.06 -12.72 37.72
N ILE A 115 -51.27 -11.83 38.33
CA ILE A 115 -51.51 -10.38 38.20
C ILE A 115 -51.34 -9.94 36.74
N GLU A 116 -52.23 -9.05 36.28
CA GLU A 116 -52.22 -8.59 34.89
C GLU A 116 -51.57 -7.22 34.70
N LYS A 117 -51.69 -6.37 35.73
CA LYS A 117 -51.17 -5.00 35.75
C LYS A 117 -50.58 -4.67 37.12
N LEU A 118 -49.55 -3.83 37.13
CA LEU A 118 -48.95 -3.35 38.37
C LEU A 118 -48.53 -1.88 38.23
N ARG A 119 -48.89 -1.06 39.22
CA ARG A 119 -48.39 0.32 39.37
C ARG A 119 -47.50 0.38 40.60
N ILE A 120 -46.24 0.78 40.41
CA ILE A 120 -45.27 0.99 41.48
C ILE A 120 -45.43 2.42 42.03
N PRO A 121 -45.75 2.60 43.34
CA PRO A 121 -45.90 3.92 43.97
C PRO A 121 -44.60 4.73 44.02
N SER A 122 -44.72 6.04 44.21
CA SER A 122 -43.59 6.99 44.24
C SER A 122 -42.64 6.79 45.43
N SER A 123 -43.14 6.25 46.53
CA SER A 123 -42.39 6.01 47.77
C SER A 123 -41.46 4.81 47.72
N VAL A 124 -41.65 3.89 46.79
CA VAL A 124 -40.85 2.67 46.67
C VAL A 124 -39.42 3.03 46.28
N VAL A 125 -38.46 2.63 47.12
CA VAL A 125 -37.03 2.83 46.87
C VAL A 125 -36.41 1.60 46.20
N LYS A 126 -36.94 0.41 46.49
CA LYS A 126 -36.37 -0.86 46.05
C LYS A 126 -37.46 -1.87 45.71
N ILE A 127 -37.37 -2.41 44.49
CA ILE A 127 -38.04 -3.64 44.09
C ILE A 127 -37.10 -4.80 44.43
N GLY A 128 -37.56 -5.70 45.29
CA GLY A 128 -36.82 -6.87 45.73
C GLY A 128 -36.62 -7.90 44.62
N SER A 129 -35.72 -8.83 44.89
CA SER A 129 -35.51 -9.96 43.98
C SER A 129 -36.80 -10.78 43.85
N GLU A 130 -37.05 -11.31 42.66
CA GLU A 130 -38.14 -12.25 42.38
C GLU A 130 -39.57 -11.69 42.56
N MET A 131 -39.72 -10.37 42.78
CA MET A 131 -40.99 -9.66 43.04
C MET A 131 -42.18 -10.15 42.22
N CYS A 132 -41.98 -10.35 40.92
CA CYS A 132 -42.93 -10.81 39.93
C CYS A 132 -42.40 -11.98 39.09
N TRP A 133 -41.47 -12.78 39.63
CA TRP A 133 -41.03 -13.98 38.91
C TRP A 133 -42.23 -14.90 38.71
N GLY A 134 -42.55 -15.19 37.45
CA GLY A 134 -43.52 -16.22 37.09
C GLY A 134 -44.92 -15.67 36.92
N CYS A 135 -45.08 -14.35 37.02
CA CYS A 135 -46.31 -13.63 36.68
C CYS A 135 -46.55 -13.66 35.18
N ASN A 136 -46.89 -14.84 34.65
CA ASN A 136 -47.02 -15.14 33.23
C ASN A 136 -48.21 -14.41 32.57
N LEU A 137 -49.01 -13.66 33.33
CA LEU A 137 -50.11 -12.82 32.83
C LEU A 137 -49.84 -11.32 32.96
N LEU A 138 -48.74 -10.91 33.61
CA LEU A 138 -48.39 -9.51 33.80
C LEU A 138 -47.99 -8.88 32.48
N ARG A 139 -48.80 -7.95 31.99
CA ARG A 139 -48.63 -7.29 30.67
C ARG A 139 -48.24 -5.82 30.77
N GLU A 140 -48.53 -5.19 31.89
CA GLU A 140 -48.37 -3.75 32.09
C GLU A 140 -47.74 -3.48 33.46
N VAL A 141 -46.59 -2.81 33.45
CA VAL A 141 -45.96 -2.26 34.65
C VAL A 141 -45.78 -0.76 34.43
N SER A 142 -46.27 0.04 35.37
CA SER A 142 -46.13 1.50 35.35
C SER A 142 -45.51 2.00 36.66
N PHE A 143 -44.84 3.13 36.59
CA PHE A 143 -44.22 3.79 37.74
C PHE A 143 -44.91 5.14 37.97
N ALA A 144 -44.96 5.61 39.21
CA ALA A 144 -45.40 6.98 39.50
C ALA A 144 -44.41 8.00 38.90
N GLU A 145 -44.92 9.13 38.38
CA GLU A 145 -44.14 10.16 37.66
C GLU A 145 -42.94 10.71 38.44
N ILE A 146 -43.07 10.83 39.76
CA ILE A 146 -42.01 11.33 40.65
C ILE A 146 -41.71 10.21 41.65
N GLY A 147 -40.76 9.33 41.32
CA GLY A 147 -40.40 8.17 42.12
C GLY A 147 -39.07 8.30 42.88
N LYS A 148 -38.87 7.44 43.89
CA LYS A 148 -37.58 7.25 44.59
C LYS A 148 -36.89 5.94 44.23
N LEU A 149 -37.38 5.23 43.20
CA LEU A 149 -36.91 3.89 42.85
C LEU A 149 -35.43 3.93 42.43
N LYS A 150 -34.60 3.19 43.14
CA LYS A 150 -33.15 3.11 42.93
C LYS A 150 -32.70 1.75 42.41
N TYR A 151 -33.42 0.69 42.77
CA TYR A 151 -33.01 -0.69 42.55
C TYR A 151 -34.14 -1.55 42.01
N ILE A 152 -33.86 -2.28 40.93
CA ILE A 152 -34.65 -3.43 40.47
C ILE A 152 -33.83 -4.69 40.75
N GLY A 153 -34.34 -5.53 41.67
CA GLY A 153 -33.66 -6.74 42.14
C GLY A 153 -33.51 -7.84 41.09
N ASP A 154 -32.76 -8.88 41.46
CA ASP A 154 -32.52 -10.03 40.59
C ASP A 154 -33.82 -10.77 40.30
N ARG A 155 -34.05 -11.19 39.05
CA ARG A 155 -35.26 -11.91 38.60
C ARG A 155 -36.59 -11.19 38.89
N ALA A 156 -36.58 -9.89 39.18
CA ALA A 156 -37.76 -9.14 39.61
C ALA A 156 -38.97 -9.28 38.67
N PHE A 157 -38.77 -9.35 37.36
CA PHE A 157 -39.82 -9.50 36.35
C PHE A 157 -39.62 -10.75 35.47
N ARG A 158 -38.92 -11.77 35.98
CA ARG A 158 -38.61 -13.00 35.24
C ARG A 158 -39.88 -13.71 34.76
N SER A 159 -39.89 -14.16 33.51
CA SER A 159 -41.00 -14.86 32.87
C SER A 159 -42.33 -14.10 32.91
N THR A 160 -42.29 -12.78 32.73
CA THR A 160 -43.51 -11.96 32.58
C THR A 160 -43.89 -11.78 31.10
N ARG A 161 -45.06 -11.20 30.84
CA ARG A 161 -45.55 -10.84 29.48
C ARG A 161 -45.60 -9.34 29.26
N ILE A 162 -44.77 -8.59 29.99
CA ILE A 162 -44.66 -7.14 29.83
C ILE A 162 -44.30 -6.85 28.38
N LYS A 163 -45.07 -5.96 27.75
CA LYS A 163 -44.84 -5.59 26.34
C LYS A 163 -43.78 -4.51 26.20
N ASN A 164 -43.94 -3.43 26.96
CA ASN A 164 -43.03 -2.29 26.99
C ASN A 164 -42.84 -1.87 28.45
N ILE A 165 -41.66 -1.35 28.77
CA ILE A 165 -41.39 -0.78 30.10
C ILE A 165 -40.50 0.45 29.99
N GLU A 166 -40.90 1.51 30.68
CA GLU A 166 -40.12 2.73 30.86
C GLU A 166 -39.60 2.76 32.29
N ILE A 167 -38.29 2.57 32.45
CA ILE A 167 -37.66 2.50 33.76
C ILE A 167 -37.31 3.94 34.19
N PRO A 168 -37.73 4.40 35.39
CA PRO A 168 -37.46 5.77 35.84
C PRO A 168 -35.97 6.10 35.91
N ASP A 169 -35.59 7.32 35.49
CA ASP A 169 -34.20 7.82 35.51
C ASP A 169 -33.52 7.76 36.88
N THR A 170 -34.28 7.64 37.96
CA THR A 170 -33.76 7.49 39.32
C THR A 170 -33.08 6.14 39.58
N VAL A 171 -33.36 5.13 38.74
CA VAL A 171 -32.85 3.76 38.89
C VAL A 171 -31.38 3.69 38.51
N GLU A 172 -30.56 3.15 39.42
CA GLU A 172 -29.11 3.05 39.24
C GLU A 172 -28.64 1.61 38.95
N TYR A 173 -29.47 0.61 39.29
CA TYR A 173 -29.13 -0.80 39.20
C TYR A 173 -30.32 -1.65 38.74
N ILE A 174 -30.06 -2.51 37.74
CA ILE A 174 -30.96 -3.56 37.28
C ILE A 174 -30.25 -4.90 37.45
N GLY A 175 -30.84 -5.77 38.28
CA GLY A 175 -30.25 -7.02 38.73
C GLY A 175 -30.11 -8.11 37.67
N LYS A 176 -29.43 -9.19 38.07
CA LYS A 176 -29.25 -10.40 37.27
C LYS A 176 -30.62 -10.99 36.92
N GLU A 177 -30.79 -11.39 35.66
CA GLU A 177 -32.01 -12.03 35.16
C GLU A 177 -33.31 -11.22 35.37
N ALA A 178 -33.24 -9.89 35.63
CA ALA A 178 -34.40 -9.08 36.00
C ALA A 178 -35.57 -9.18 35.01
N PHE A 179 -35.29 -9.26 33.70
CA PHE A 179 -36.28 -9.46 32.63
C PHE A 179 -36.05 -10.78 31.88
N TYR A 180 -35.48 -11.78 32.53
CA TYR A 180 -35.20 -13.08 31.92
C TYR A 180 -36.50 -13.73 31.41
N TYR A 181 -36.49 -14.19 30.16
CA TYR A 181 -37.62 -14.86 29.51
C TYR A 181 -38.91 -14.02 29.38
N CYS A 182 -38.79 -12.68 29.36
CA CYS A 182 -39.90 -11.78 29.03
C CYS A 182 -40.21 -11.80 27.53
N SER A 183 -40.77 -12.91 27.04
CA SER A 183 -40.95 -13.21 25.61
C SER A 183 -41.87 -12.24 24.84
N SER A 184 -42.61 -11.37 25.53
CA SER A 184 -43.47 -10.35 24.92
C SER A 184 -42.84 -8.95 24.91
N LEU A 185 -41.69 -8.76 25.57
CA LEU A 185 -41.02 -7.48 25.71
C LEU A 185 -40.44 -7.05 24.37
N SER A 186 -40.98 -5.98 23.80
CA SER A 186 -40.55 -5.39 22.52
C SER A 186 -39.67 -4.16 22.69
N SER A 187 -39.89 -3.35 23.73
CA SER A 187 -39.07 -2.15 23.95
C SER A 187 -38.82 -1.89 25.43
N VAL A 188 -37.62 -1.39 25.73
CA VAL A 188 -37.20 -0.97 27.07
C VAL A 188 -36.55 0.40 26.97
N ILE A 189 -37.04 1.37 27.73
CA ILE A 189 -36.34 2.65 27.93
C ILE A 189 -35.52 2.50 29.21
N LEU A 190 -34.20 2.52 29.04
CA LEU A 190 -33.23 2.44 30.14
C LEU A 190 -33.01 3.82 30.77
N PRO A 191 -32.74 3.89 32.08
CA PRO A 191 -32.51 5.15 32.77
C PRO A 191 -31.14 5.72 32.44
N SER A 192 -31.05 7.03 32.27
CA SER A 192 -29.81 7.75 31.92
C SER A 192 -28.69 7.58 32.96
N GLY A 193 -29.06 7.41 34.24
CA GLY A 193 -28.14 7.17 35.36
C GLY A 193 -27.73 5.71 35.60
N LEU A 194 -28.14 4.78 34.71
CA LEU A 194 -27.85 3.35 34.87
C LEU A 194 -26.34 3.08 34.82
N LYS A 195 -25.81 2.41 35.85
CA LYS A 195 -24.37 2.10 35.91
C LYS A 195 -24.04 0.74 35.30
N ASN A 196 -24.87 -0.28 35.54
CA ASN A 196 -24.59 -1.66 35.14
C ASN A 196 -25.88 -2.39 34.75
N LEU A 197 -25.75 -3.28 33.76
CA LEU A 197 -26.76 -4.31 33.45
C LEU A 197 -26.31 -5.67 33.99
N GLY A 198 -27.14 -6.29 34.83
CA GLY A 198 -26.88 -7.61 35.39
C GLY A 198 -26.77 -8.72 34.32
N ALA A 199 -26.11 -9.82 34.67
CA ALA A 199 -25.99 -10.98 33.79
C ALA A 199 -27.38 -11.51 33.37
N SER A 200 -27.53 -11.89 32.10
CA SER A 200 -28.75 -12.45 31.53
C SER A 200 -30.01 -11.58 31.72
N CYS A 201 -29.85 -10.26 31.92
CA CYS A 201 -30.95 -9.34 32.23
C CYS A 201 -32.12 -9.45 31.24
N PHE A 202 -31.83 -9.49 29.93
CA PHE A 202 -32.83 -9.61 28.86
C PHE A 202 -32.74 -10.95 28.10
N TYR A 203 -32.17 -11.98 28.71
CA TYR A 203 -32.02 -13.30 28.08
C TYR A 203 -33.38 -13.83 27.59
N ARG A 204 -33.45 -14.25 26.32
CA ARG A 204 -34.67 -14.73 25.65
C ARG A 204 -35.85 -13.75 25.65
N CYS A 205 -35.59 -12.44 25.68
CA CYS A 205 -36.59 -11.43 25.29
C CYS A 205 -36.75 -11.43 23.76
N ARG A 206 -37.38 -12.47 23.22
CA ARG A 206 -37.45 -12.79 21.77
C ARG A 206 -38.20 -11.79 20.87
N LYS A 207 -38.69 -10.69 21.44
CA LYS A 207 -39.35 -9.61 20.69
C LYS A 207 -38.64 -8.27 20.86
N LEU A 208 -37.58 -8.22 21.68
CA LEU A 208 -36.83 -7.00 21.93
C LEU A 208 -35.99 -6.73 20.68
N ASP A 209 -36.45 -5.78 19.87
CA ASP A 209 -35.85 -5.36 18.60
C ASP A 209 -35.09 -4.04 18.72
N LEU A 210 -35.51 -3.17 19.66
CA LEU A 210 -34.89 -1.88 19.93
C LEU A 210 -34.53 -1.71 21.40
N ILE A 211 -33.25 -1.40 21.66
CA ILE A 211 -32.76 -0.94 22.96
C ILE A 211 -31.68 0.12 22.78
N VAL A 212 -31.84 1.25 23.47
CA VAL A 212 -30.83 2.32 23.51
C VAL A 212 -30.06 2.21 24.83
N LEU A 213 -28.74 2.01 24.73
CA LEU A 213 -27.87 1.95 25.90
C LEU A 213 -27.52 3.37 26.39
N PRO A 214 -27.62 3.67 27.70
CA PRO A 214 -27.28 4.99 28.21
C PRO A 214 -25.76 5.24 28.17
N GLU A 215 -25.34 6.47 27.85
CA GLU A 215 -23.93 6.86 27.71
C GLU A 215 -23.09 6.65 28.98
N GLY A 216 -23.71 6.67 30.16
CA GLY A 216 -23.07 6.43 31.46
C GLY A 216 -22.87 4.95 31.83
N LEU A 217 -23.32 4.01 30.99
CA LEU A 217 -23.27 2.58 31.28
C LEU A 217 -21.82 2.09 31.34
N ALA A 218 -21.41 1.58 32.50
CA ALA A 218 -20.04 1.11 32.74
C ALA A 218 -19.84 -0.37 32.40
N SER A 219 -20.87 -1.21 32.57
CA SER A 219 -20.78 -2.63 32.26
C SER A 219 -22.07 -3.30 31.76
N ILE A 220 -21.90 -4.31 30.90
CA ILE A 220 -22.94 -5.23 30.42
C ILE A 220 -22.56 -6.65 30.83
N GLY A 221 -23.41 -7.29 31.64
CA GLY A 221 -23.18 -8.63 32.16
C GLY A 221 -23.34 -9.75 31.12
N GLU A 222 -22.80 -10.93 31.45
CA GLU A 222 -22.78 -12.11 30.58
C GLU A 222 -24.19 -12.49 30.07
N LYS A 223 -24.31 -12.83 28.78
CA LYS A 223 -25.58 -13.25 28.15
C LYS A 223 -26.73 -12.24 28.23
N CYS A 224 -26.45 -10.95 28.50
CA CYS A 224 -27.48 -9.94 28.74
C CYS A 224 -28.56 -9.88 27.65
N PHE A 225 -28.16 -9.92 26.37
CA PHE A 225 -29.05 -9.85 25.21
C PHE A 225 -29.18 -11.17 24.45
N GLN A 226 -28.78 -12.30 25.04
CA GLN A 226 -28.77 -13.58 24.34
C GLN A 226 -30.18 -13.99 23.89
N TYR A 227 -30.34 -14.40 22.63
CA TYR A 227 -31.63 -14.76 22.01
C TYR A 227 -32.68 -13.64 22.02
N THR A 228 -32.25 -12.39 21.84
CA THR A 228 -33.13 -11.24 21.54
C THR A 228 -33.29 -11.05 20.02
N SER A 229 -34.09 -10.07 19.61
CA SER A 229 -34.35 -9.74 18.21
C SER A 229 -33.75 -8.39 17.80
N ILE A 230 -32.78 -7.90 18.56
CA ILE A 230 -32.13 -6.59 18.35
C ILE A 230 -31.55 -6.56 16.93
N GLU A 231 -31.88 -5.50 16.19
CA GLU A 231 -31.41 -5.31 14.80
C GLU A 231 -30.11 -4.50 14.74
N GLU A 232 -29.98 -3.50 15.61
CA GLU A 232 -28.80 -2.63 15.68
C GLU A 232 -28.44 -2.34 17.15
N ILE A 233 -27.15 -2.18 17.42
CA ILE A 233 -26.70 -1.73 18.74
C ILE A 233 -25.47 -0.84 18.69
N THR A 234 -25.53 0.23 19.47
CA THR A 234 -24.40 1.14 19.71
C THR A 234 -23.90 0.96 21.14
N LEU A 235 -22.64 0.54 21.29
CA LEU A 235 -21.99 0.46 22.58
C LEU A 235 -21.56 1.86 23.05
N PRO A 236 -21.96 2.29 24.26
CA PRO A 236 -21.75 3.67 24.73
C PRO A 236 -20.29 3.98 25.04
N LYS A 237 -19.94 5.28 25.03
CA LYS A 237 -18.54 5.74 25.11
C LYS A 237 -17.83 5.39 26.41
N ASN A 238 -18.56 5.28 27.52
CA ASN A 238 -18.01 4.98 28.84
C ASN A 238 -18.05 3.48 29.20
N LEU A 239 -18.44 2.61 28.26
CA LEU A 239 -18.51 1.18 28.51
C LEU A 239 -17.11 0.61 28.75
N LYS A 240 -16.85 0.14 29.97
CA LYS A 240 -15.55 -0.43 30.34
C LYS A 240 -15.50 -1.93 30.13
N TYR A 241 -16.60 -2.61 30.42
CA TYR A 241 -16.68 -4.06 30.38
C TYR A 241 -17.94 -4.51 29.68
N ILE A 242 -17.76 -5.37 28.69
CA ILE A 242 -18.84 -6.18 28.15
C ILE A 242 -18.40 -7.64 28.33
N SER A 243 -19.27 -8.43 28.96
CA SER A 243 -18.98 -9.84 29.21
C SER A 243 -19.35 -10.70 28.00
N GLY A 244 -18.85 -11.93 27.99
CA GLY A 244 -19.09 -12.86 26.91
C GLY A 244 -20.54 -13.26 26.66
N HIS A 245 -20.78 -13.80 25.47
CA HIS A 245 -22.06 -14.32 24.98
C HIS A 245 -23.20 -13.30 24.92
N THR A 246 -22.88 -12.01 25.02
CA THR A 246 -23.89 -10.95 25.17
C THR A 246 -24.91 -10.97 24.03
N PHE A 247 -24.49 -11.18 22.78
CA PHE A 247 -25.35 -11.15 21.59
C PHE A 247 -25.58 -12.52 20.93
N VAL A 248 -25.26 -13.61 21.63
CA VAL A 248 -25.37 -14.94 21.06
C VAL A 248 -26.84 -15.27 20.75
N GLY A 249 -27.11 -15.81 19.55
CA GLY A 249 -28.48 -16.13 19.11
C GLY A 249 -29.34 -14.91 18.74
N CYS A 250 -28.78 -13.70 18.68
CA CYS A 250 -29.44 -12.52 18.13
C CYS A 250 -29.47 -12.61 16.59
N LYS A 251 -30.41 -13.38 16.05
CA LYS A 251 -30.47 -13.72 14.61
C LYS A 251 -30.75 -12.53 13.68
N ASN A 252 -31.22 -11.41 14.22
CA ASN A 252 -31.56 -10.21 13.46
C ASN A 252 -30.49 -9.11 13.57
N LEU A 253 -29.44 -9.31 14.38
CA LEU A 253 -28.43 -8.28 14.60
C LEU A 253 -27.65 -8.05 13.31
N ALA A 254 -27.91 -6.91 12.68
CA ALA A 254 -27.32 -6.52 11.41
C ALA A 254 -26.12 -5.59 11.64
N ASP A 255 -26.24 -4.58 12.51
CA ASP A 255 -25.22 -3.55 12.65
C ASP A 255 -24.78 -3.33 14.10
N VAL A 256 -23.47 -3.19 14.26
CA VAL A 256 -22.82 -2.97 15.56
C VAL A 256 -21.92 -1.75 15.46
N THR A 257 -22.08 -0.82 16.40
CA THR A 257 -21.20 0.35 16.53
C THR A 257 -20.45 0.32 17.87
N LEU A 258 -19.13 0.44 17.83
CA LEU A 258 -18.25 0.52 18.99
C LEU A 258 -17.79 1.97 19.18
N ASN A 259 -18.11 2.61 20.32
CA ASN A 259 -17.69 3.98 20.62
C ASN A 259 -16.87 4.12 21.92
N SER A 260 -16.59 3.02 22.61
CA SER A 260 -15.79 3.07 23.85
C SER A 260 -14.30 3.20 23.56
N LYS A 261 -13.63 4.11 24.27
CA LYS A 261 -12.18 4.37 24.13
C LYS A 261 -11.32 3.13 24.26
N SER A 262 -11.67 2.29 25.23
CA SER A 262 -11.00 1.03 25.53
C SER A 262 -12.07 -0.04 25.64
N CYS A 263 -12.42 -0.64 24.51
CA CYS A 263 -13.16 -1.90 24.52
C CYS A 263 -12.21 -3.02 24.97
N GLU A 264 -11.83 -3.02 26.24
CA GLU A 264 -11.22 -4.19 26.87
C GLU A 264 -12.32 -5.22 27.06
N ALA A 265 -12.41 -6.08 26.07
CA ALA A 265 -13.14 -7.32 26.22
C ALA A 265 -12.47 -8.14 27.32
N GLY A 266 -13.10 -8.26 28.50
CA GLY A 266 -12.87 -9.46 29.29
C GLY A 266 -13.14 -10.65 28.38
N TYR A 267 -12.25 -11.65 28.35
CA TYR A 267 -12.26 -12.81 27.43
C TYR A 267 -13.53 -12.92 26.58
N GLY A 268 -13.42 -12.51 25.30
CA GLY A 268 -14.43 -12.42 24.26
C GLY A 268 -15.76 -11.74 24.62
N VAL A 269 -15.81 -10.44 24.36
CA VAL A 269 -17.03 -9.61 24.33
C VAL A 269 -18.11 -10.11 23.37
N TRP A 270 -17.67 -10.71 22.28
CA TRP A 270 -18.54 -11.39 21.32
C TRP A 270 -18.59 -12.89 21.56
N LEU A 271 -17.96 -13.39 22.65
CA LEU A 271 -17.63 -14.79 22.93
C LEU A 271 -18.65 -15.70 22.25
N LEU A 272 -18.16 -16.28 21.18
CA LEU A 272 -18.77 -17.34 20.43
C LEU A 272 -18.49 -18.71 21.02
N GLN A 273 -17.98 -18.76 22.25
CA GLN A 273 -17.72 -20.01 22.91
C GLN A 273 -18.92 -20.47 23.73
N ASP A 274 -19.90 -21.06 23.03
CA ASP A 274 -20.85 -22.07 23.54
C ASP A 274 -22.32 -21.74 23.29
N VAL A 275 -22.70 -21.75 22.02
CA VAL A 275 -23.94 -22.46 21.68
C VAL A 275 -23.56 -23.65 20.82
N LEU A 276 -23.38 -24.79 21.49
CA LEU A 276 -23.56 -26.09 20.88
C LEU A 276 -25.03 -26.18 20.41
N GLU A 277 -25.36 -25.66 19.23
CA GLU A 277 -26.48 -26.20 18.47
C GLU A 277 -25.95 -27.50 17.85
N ASN A 278 -26.22 -28.63 18.52
CA ASN A 278 -25.81 -29.97 18.09
C ASN A 278 -24.28 -30.23 18.03
N GLY A 279 -23.50 -29.57 18.88
CA GLY A 279 -22.05 -29.85 18.96
C GLY A 279 -21.16 -29.04 18.01
N LYS A 280 -21.66 -27.98 17.38
CA LYS A 280 -20.90 -27.09 16.48
C LYS A 280 -20.93 -25.65 16.99
N ASN A 281 -19.79 -24.95 16.95
CA ASN A 281 -19.70 -23.49 17.18
C ASN A 281 -20.47 -22.76 16.08
N VAL A 282 -21.40 -21.88 16.45
CA VAL A 282 -22.21 -21.08 15.51
C VAL A 282 -21.70 -19.65 15.54
N LYS A 283 -20.97 -19.22 14.50
CA LYS A 283 -20.47 -17.85 14.31
C LYS A 283 -21.60 -16.81 14.33
N LEU A 284 -21.33 -15.63 14.91
CA LEU A 284 -22.28 -14.51 14.88
C LEU A 284 -22.20 -13.85 13.50
N SER A 285 -23.29 -13.90 12.75
CA SER A 285 -23.39 -13.19 11.47
C SER A 285 -23.99 -11.81 11.69
N VAL A 286 -23.25 -10.77 11.33
CA VAL A 286 -23.71 -9.38 11.25
C VAL A 286 -23.47 -8.86 9.85
N ARG A 287 -24.20 -7.83 9.43
CA ARG A 287 -23.96 -7.15 8.15
C ARG A 287 -22.71 -6.27 8.25
N SER A 288 -22.64 -5.43 9.28
CA SER A 288 -21.53 -4.48 9.41
C SER A 288 -21.12 -4.24 10.87
N VAL A 289 -19.83 -3.94 11.04
CA VAL A 289 -19.26 -3.44 12.30
C VAL A 289 -18.58 -2.10 12.04
N THR A 290 -18.94 -1.08 12.83
CA THR A 290 -18.30 0.23 12.79
C THR A 290 -17.51 0.45 14.09
N VAL A 291 -16.22 0.70 13.95
CA VAL A 291 -15.33 1.15 15.02
C VAL A 291 -15.24 2.66 14.93
N GLY A 292 -15.93 3.34 15.84
CA GLY A 292 -16.09 4.79 15.83
C GLY A 292 -14.81 5.55 16.17
N GLU A 293 -14.77 6.84 15.82
CA GLU A 293 -13.60 7.71 15.98
C GLU A 293 -13.03 7.85 17.40
N ASP A 294 -13.81 7.54 18.43
CA ASP A 294 -13.40 7.61 19.83
C ASP A 294 -12.63 6.35 20.29
N VAL A 295 -12.62 5.27 19.50
CA VAL A 295 -11.99 4.00 19.85
C VAL A 295 -10.48 4.06 19.60
N GLU A 296 -9.69 3.88 20.64
CA GLU A 296 -8.22 3.90 20.54
C GLU A 296 -7.60 2.49 20.54
N TYR A 297 -8.32 1.50 21.08
CA TYR A 297 -7.77 0.16 21.35
C TYR A 297 -8.77 -0.94 20.99
N LEU A 298 -8.38 -1.88 20.13
CA LEU A 298 -9.12 -3.12 19.87
C LEU A 298 -8.46 -4.28 20.63
N GLY A 299 -9.14 -4.75 21.68
CA GLY A 299 -8.63 -5.77 22.61
C GLY A 299 -8.63 -7.20 22.06
N GLN A 300 -8.10 -8.11 22.87
CA GLN A 300 -8.09 -9.55 22.60
C GLN A 300 -9.51 -10.07 22.33
N TYR A 301 -9.71 -10.88 21.29
CA TYR A 301 -10.99 -11.51 20.97
C TYR A 301 -12.17 -10.55 20.70
N LEU A 302 -11.91 -9.24 20.56
CA LEU A 302 -12.96 -8.23 20.41
C LEU A 302 -13.73 -8.35 19.09
N LEU A 303 -13.28 -9.04 18.06
CA LEU A 303 -14.02 -9.25 16.82
C LEU A 303 -13.79 -10.69 16.32
N SER A 304 -13.62 -11.61 17.27
CA SER A 304 -13.35 -13.03 17.00
C SER A 304 -14.62 -13.79 16.64
N ASP A 305 -14.46 -14.86 15.84
CA ASP A 305 -15.49 -15.80 15.41
C ASP A 305 -16.69 -15.17 14.65
N ILE A 306 -16.67 -13.89 14.28
CA ILE A 306 -17.78 -13.26 13.55
C ILE A 306 -17.78 -13.59 12.05
N ILE A 307 -18.94 -13.51 11.42
CA ILE A 307 -19.10 -13.44 9.96
C ILE A 307 -19.67 -12.06 9.64
N THR A 308 -18.99 -11.26 8.82
CA THR A 308 -19.46 -9.92 8.45
C THR A 308 -19.13 -9.54 7.01
N GLU A 309 -20.02 -8.76 6.39
CA GLU A 309 -19.76 -8.21 5.06
C GLU A 309 -18.70 -7.11 5.12
N LYS A 310 -18.73 -6.28 6.17
CA LYS A 310 -17.82 -5.14 6.29
C LYS A 310 -17.44 -4.79 7.73
N ILE A 311 -16.18 -4.44 7.92
CA ILE A 311 -15.70 -3.71 9.10
C ILE A 311 -15.17 -2.35 8.67
N THR A 312 -15.65 -1.29 9.31
CA THR A 312 -15.18 0.08 9.09
C THR A 312 -14.44 0.55 10.34
N ILE A 313 -13.16 0.88 10.21
CA ILE A 313 -12.33 1.48 11.26
C ILE A 313 -12.09 2.94 10.89
N GLU A 314 -12.83 3.86 11.53
CA GLU A 314 -12.97 5.26 11.08
C GLU A 314 -11.70 6.10 11.26
N GLN A 315 -11.07 6.06 12.42
CA GLN A 315 -9.79 6.72 12.75
C GLN A 315 -9.37 6.46 14.21
N ASN A 316 -8.18 6.94 14.58
CA ASN A 316 -7.65 7.00 15.95
C ASN A 316 -7.36 5.66 16.65
N VAL A 317 -7.55 4.51 15.99
CA VAL A 317 -7.15 3.21 16.55
C VAL A 317 -5.61 3.16 16.62
N LYS A 318 -5.09 3.22 17.85
CA LYS A 318 -3.66 3.21 18.17
C LYS A 318 -3.12 1.78 18.27
N SER A 319 -3.94 0.82 18.69
CA SER A 319 -3.52 -0.58 18.63
C SER A 319 -4.64 -1.59 18.46
N ILE A 320 -4.28 -2.72 17.86
CA ILE A 320 -5.11 -3.90 17.67
C ILE A 320 -4.39 -5.10 18.25
N HIS A 321 -5.05 -5.89 19.09
CA HIS A 321 -4.46 -7.13 19.59
C HIS A 321 -4.37 -8.18 18.47
N ALA A 322 -3.30 -8.97 18.43
CA ALA A 322 -3.09 -10.11 17.52
C ALA A 322 -4.30 -11.04 17.34
N LYS A 323 -5.09 -11.23 18.40
CA LYS A 323 -6.24 -12.14 18.44
C LYS A 323 -7.58 -11.41 18.35
N CYS A 324 -7.56 -10.12 17.99
CA CYS A 324 -8.78 -9.32 17.84
C CYS A 324 -9.76 -10.01 16.89
N PHE A 325 -9.27 -10.50 15.75
CA PHE A 325 -10.09 -11.08 14.68
C PHE A 325 -9.93 -12.61 14.55
N GLU A 326 -9.50 -13.31 15.61
CA GLU A 326 -9.25 -14.75 15.55
C GLU A 326 -10.51 -15.51 15.04
N ASP A 327 -10.35 -16.36 14.03
CA ASP A 327 -11.41 -17.14 13.37
C ASP A 327 -12.56 -16.32 12.75
N ALA A 328 -12.37 -15.01 12.53
CA ALA A 328 -13.36 -14.18 11.83
C ALA A 328 -13.37 -14.43 10.31
N GLU A 329 -14.56 -14.32 9.71
CA GLU A 329 -14.78 -14.30 8.26
C GLU A 329 -15.35 -12.94 7.87
N ILE A 330 -14.53 -12.13 7.22
CA ILE A 330 -14.82 -10.73 6.89
C ILE A 330 -14.70 -10.58 5.39
N ASN A 331 -15.73 -10.09 4.70
CA ASN A 331 -15.59 -9.86 3.26
C ASN A 331 -14.68 -8.64 2.98
N GLU A 332 -14.94 -7.49 3.62
CA GLU A 332 -14.20 -6.24 3.42
C GLU A 332 -13.79 -5.58 4.75
N ILE A 333 -12.57 -5.03 4.80
CA ILE A 333 -12.14 -4.09 5.85
C ILE A 333 -11.80 -2.74 5.24
N TYR A 334 -12.44 -1.68 5.72
CA TYR A 334 -12.03 -0.29 5.50
C TYR A 334 -11.25 0.20 6.73
N PHE A 335 -10.02 0.66 6.53
CA PHE A 335 -9.10 1.01 7.60
C PHE A 335 -8.52 2.41 7.43
N ASN A 336 -8.79 3.29 8.38
CA ASN A 336 -8.44 4.71 8.25
C ASN A 336 -7.74 5.29 9.51
N SER A 337 -6.97 4.46 10.21
CA SER A 337 -6.20 4.84 11.41
C SER A 337 -4.69 4.81 11.18
N ASN A 338 -4.03 5.98 11.25
CA ASN A 338 -2.56 6.06 11.23
C ASN A 338 -1.93 5.55 12.52
N ASP A 339 -0.65 5.19 12.43
CA ASP A 339 0.20 4.81 13.57
C ASP A 339 -0.30 3.61 14.40
N CYS A 340 -1.24 2.82 13.86
CA CYS A 340 -1.77 1.64 14.54
C CYS A 340 -0.70 0.55 14.72
N ARG A 341 -0.64 -0.02 15.93
CA ARG A 341 0.31 -1.06 16.36
C ARG A 341 -0.41 -2.38 16.69
N PHE A 342 0.19 -3.54 16.42
CA PHE A 342 -0.38 -4.85 16.72
C PHE A 342 0.09 -5.50 18.02
N VAL A 343 -0.56 -5.24 19.15
CA VAL A 343 -0.10 -5.75 20.46
C VAL A 343 -0.26 -7.28 20.60
N ASP A 344 0.63 -7.90 21.39
CA ASP A 344 0.62 -9.34 21.72
C ASP A 344 0.62 -10.28 20.52
N CYS A 345 1.22 -9.85 19.40
CA CYS A 345 1.66 -10.77 18.36
C CYS A 345 2.78 -11.64 18.97
N GLU A 346 2.69 -12.96 18.86
CA GLU A 346 3.78 -13.85 19.29
C GLU A 346 5.10 -13.34 18.67
N GLU A 347 6.13 -13.13 19.49
CA GLU A 347 7.43 -12.53 19.13
C GLU A 347 7.44 -11.00 18.84
N TRP A 348 6.37 -10.28 19.14
CA TRP A 348 6.28 -8.82 19.02
C TRP A 348 6.58 -8.12 20.35
N GLU A 349 7.83 -8.23 20.81
CA GLU A 349 8.30 -7.39 21.92
C GLU A 349 8.49 -5.94 21.43
N GLY A 350 7.41 -5.17 21.48
CA GLY A 350 7.44 -3.73 21.74
C GLY A 350 8.18 -2.82 20.75
N GLY A 351 7.43 -2.24 19.81
CA GLY A 351 7.59 -0.85 19.38
C GLY A 351 8.79 -0.51 18.50
N ILE A 352 8.52 0.03 17.31
CA ILE A 352 9.44 0.82 16.46
C ILE A 352 10.92 0.35 16.55
N GLU A 353 11.24 -0.87 16.15
CA GLU A 353 12.64 -1.32 16.15
C GLU A 353 13.12 -1.93 14.83
N ARG A 354 14.43 -1.76 14.64
CA ARG A 354 15.12 -1.44 13.38
C ARG A 354 15.65 -2.65 12.61
N ASP A 355 15.36 -3.86 13.08
CA ASP A 355 15.91 -5.09 12.48
C ASP A 355 14.80 -5.93 11.82
N PRO A 356 14.53 -5.71 10.52
CA PRO A 356 13.50 -6.43 9.80
C PRO A 356 13.77 -7.95 9.69
N ASN A 357 14.99 -8.43 9.96
CA ASN A 357 15.31 -9.86 9.88
C ASN A 357 14.77 -10.68 11.06
N LYS A 358 14.42 -10.05 12.19
CA LYS A 358 13.81 -10.75 13.34
C LYS A 358 12.32 -11.06 13.14
N PHE A 359 11.66 -10.45 12.15
CA PHE A 359 10.22 -10.55 11.96
C PHE A 359 9.79 -11.51 10.84
N LEU A 360 10.76 -12.14 10.16
CA LEU A 360 10.53 -13.18 9.17
C LEU A 360 9.90 -14.41 9.85
N GLY A 361 8.56 -14.42 9.96
CA GLY A 361 7.80 -15.50 10.59
C GLY A 361 6.66 -15.08 11.52
N THR A 362 6.55 -13.80 11.89
CA THR A 362 5.48 -13.34 12.80
C THR A 362 4.14 -13.21 12.08
N ASN A 363 3.03 -13.37 12.80
CA ASN A 363 1.68 -13.25 12.25
C ASN A 363 1.06 -11.91 12.62
N SER A 364 0.57 -11.17 11.62
CA SER A 364 -0.32 -10.02 11.85
C SER A 364 -1.68 -10.48 12.40
N PRO A 365 -2.49 -9.58 13.00
CA PRO A 365 -3.88 -9.89 13.34
C PRO A 365 -4.70 -10.39 12.13
N PHE A 366 -4.31 -9.99 10.92
CA PHE A 366 -4.97 -10.39 9.67
C PHE A 366 -4.61 -11.81 9.19
N SER A 367 -3.67 -12.49 9.86
CA SER A 367 -3.26 -13.86 9.52
C SER A 367 -4.17 -14.94 10.10
N TYR A 368 -4.96 -14.58 11.11
CA TYR A 368 -5.88 -15.47 11.83
C TYR A 368 -7.33 -15.37 11.33
N LEU A 369 -7.58 -14.58 10.29
CA LEU A 369 -8.91 -14.31 9.78
C LEU A 369 -8.99 -14.52 8.28
N THR A 370 -10.20 -14.74 7.77
CA THR A 370 -10.46 -14.76 6.33
C THR A 370 -10.96 -13.39 5.90
N VAL A 371 -10.11 -12.63 5.19
CA VAL A 371 -10.47 -11.35 4.56
C VAL A 371 -10.07 -11.35 3.10
N TYR A 372 -10.97 -10.90 2.24
CA TYR A 372 -10.76 -10.88 0.79
C TYR A 372 -10.37 -9.50 0.27
N TYR A 373 -11.04 -8.45 0.76
CA TYR A 373 -10.86 -7.07 0.31
C TYR A 373 -10.40 -6.17 1.45
N PHE A 374 -9.37 -5.35 1.20
CA PHE A 374 -8.90 -4.37 2.16
C PHE A 374 -8.74 -3.00 1.52
N THR A 375 -9.23 -1.96 2.19
CA THR A 375 -9.11 -0.57 1.74
C THR A 375 -8.41 0.25 2.81
N PHE A 376 -7.24 0.81 2.49
CA PHE A 376 -6.64 1.89 3.25
C PHE A 376 -7.35 3.20 2.88
N GLY A 377 -7.98 3.84 3.86
CA GLY A 377 -8.76 5.05 3.69
C GLY A 377 -7.95 6.31 3.40
N ASP A 378 -8.67 7.41 3.20
CA ASP A 378 -8.16 8.71 2.79
C ASP A 378 -7.24 9.43 3.80
N LYS A 379 -7.29 9.05 5.08
CA LYS A 379 -6.45 9.62 6.15
C LYS A 379 -5.13 8.87 6.34
N ILE A 380 -4.89 7.77 5.62
CA ILE A 380 -3.65 6.99 5.79
C ILE A 380 -2.47 7.71 5.13
N ASP A 381 -1.42 8.03 5.91
CA ASP A 381 -0.21 8.71 5.42
C ASP A 381 0.96 7.76 5.14
N ARG A 382 0.93 6.55 5.71
CA ARG A 382 1.91 5.49 5.48
C ARG A 382 1.28 4.12 5.73
N ILE A 383 1.69 3.12 4.96
CA ILE A 383 1.33 1.73 5.26
C ILE A 383 2.36 1.20 6.27
N PRO A 384 1.94 0.75 7.48
CA PRO A 384 2.87 0.28 8.50
C PRO A 384 3.67 -0.94 8.04
N SER A 385 4.88 -1.10 8.59
CA SER A 385 5.66 -2.31 8.41
C SER A 385 4.91 -3.54 8.95
N TRP A 386 5.05 -4.67 8.26
CA TRP A 386 4.48 -5.98 8.63
C TRP A 386 2.95 -6.02 8.75
N PHE A 387 2.26 -5.03 8.18
CA PHE A 387 0.82 -4.85 8.37
C PHE A 387 -0.01 -6.09 8.00
N PHE A 388 0.31 -6.77 6.89
CA PHE A 388 -0.34 -8.01 6.47
C PHE A 388 0.55 -9.25 6.54
N CYS A 389 1.60 -9.23 7.38
CA CYS A 389 2.57 -10.33 7.43
C CYS A 389 1.87 -11.69 7.58
N ASN A 390 2.01 -12.57 6.58
CA ASN A 390 1.40 -13.91 6.51
C ASN A 390 -0.14 -13.96 6.38
N ALA A 391 -0.81 -12.89 5.95
CA ALA A 391 -2.24 -12.94 5.67
C ALA A 391 -2.54 -13.84 4.46
N LYS A 392 -3.43 -14.83 4.65
CA LYS A 392 -3.61 -15.95 3.69
C LYS A 392 -4.72 -15.73 2.66
N SER A 393 -5.60 -14.76 2.91
CA SER A 393 -6.89 -14.66 2.21
C SER A 393 -7.03 -13.42 1.32
N ILE A 394 -6.20 -12.39 1.51
CA ILE A 394 -6.32 -11.09 0.82
C ILE A 394 -6.13 -11.29 -0.69
N ILE A 395 -7.15 -10.90 -1.45
CA ILE A 395 -7.14 -10.94 -2.91
C ILE A 395 -6.84 -9.56 -3.49
N GLU A 396 -7.31 -8.50 -2.85
CA GLU A 396 -7.21 -7.13 -3.33
C GLU A 396 -6.95 -6.16 -2.20
N VAL A 397 -6.04 -5.21 -2.44
CA VAL A 397 -5.81 -4.06 -1.57
C VAL A 397 -5.97 -2.76 -2.35
N LYS A 398 -6.87 -1.90 -1.88
CA LYS A 398 -7.05 -0.53 -2.36
C LYS A 398 -6.37 0.46 -1.42
N ILE A 399 -5.80 1.51 -1.99
CA ILE A 399 -5.15 2.60 -1.25
C ILE A 399 -5.79 3.91 -1.73
N GLU A 400 -6.67 4.49 -0.91
CA GLU A 400 -7.40 5.72 -1.23
C GLU A 400 -6.73 6.99 -0.65
N GLY A 401 -5.85 6.84 0.34
CA GLY A 401 -5.13 7.94 0.99
C GLY A 401 -3.85 8.38 0.29
N GLU A 402 -3.35 9.55 0.71
CA GLU A 402 -2.06 10.12 0.28
C GLU A 402 -0.88 9.44 1.00
N VAL A 403 -0.75 8.13 0.80
CA VAL A 403 0.32 7.30 1.39
C VAL A 403 1.67 7.73 0.82
N LYS A 404 2.61 8.13 1.66
CA LYS A 404 3.97 8.53 1.27
C LYS A 404 4.95 7.36 1.12
N SER A 405 4.75 6.30 1.89
CA SER A 405 5.67 5.17 1.93
C SER A 405 4.97 3.87 2.29
N ILE A 406 5.47 2.77 1.74
CA ILE A 406 5.10 1.41 2.13
C ILE A 406 6.16 0.86 3.07
N GLY A 407 5.77 0.47 4.28
CA GLY A 407 6.66 -0.07 5.29
C GLY A 407 7.27 -1.44 4.92
N ASP A 408 8.32 -1.80 5.66
CA ASP A 408 9.02 -3.08 5.51
C ASP A 408 8.05 -4.25 5.75
N GLY A 409 8.05 -5.26 4.88
CA GLY A 409 7.21 -6.45 5.02
C GLY A 409 5.70 -6.19 5.04
N ALA A 410 5.23 -5.00 4.64
CA ALA A 410 3.83 -4.60 4.73
C ALA A 410 2.86 -5.60 4.06
N PHE A 411 3.26 -6.20 2.94
CA PHE A 411 2.53 -7.20 2.16
C PHE A 411 3.30 -8.54 2.10
N TYR A 412 4.08 -8.86 3.13
CA TYR A 412 4.88 -10.09 3.17
C TYR A 412 4.01 -11.35 3.03
N HIS A 413 4.35 -12.20 2.05
CA HIS A 413 3.78 -13.53 1.84
C HIS A 413 2.26 -13.54 1.58
N LEU A 414 1.76 -12.53 0.85
CA LEU A 414 0.36 -12.47 0.40
C LEU A 414 0.13 -13.38 -0.81
N LYS A 415 -0.10 -14.67 -0.54
CA LYS A 415 -0.23 -15.72 -1.55
C LYS A 415 -1.42 -15.60 -2.50
N LYS A 416 -2.35 -14.67 -2.27
CA LYS A 416 -3.57 -14.49 -3.08
C LYS A 416 -3.67 -13.12 -3.74
N LEU A 417 -2.83 -12.16 -3.36
CA LEU A 417 -2.81 -10.84 -3.97
C LEU A 417 -2.32 -10.98 -5.41
N ALA A 418 -3.16 -10.57 -6.37
CA ALA A 418 -2.90 -10.71 -7.79
C ALA A 418 -2.43 -9.39 -8.43
N GLU A 419 -3.04 -8.29 -8.01
CA GLU A 419 -2.76 -6.96 -8.52
C GLU A 419 -2.66 -5.97 -7.36
N ILE A 420 -1.79 -4.98 -7.48
CA ILE A 420 -1.81 -3.80 -6.62
C ILE A 420 -1.54 -2.53 -7.41
N THR A 421 -2.29 -1.49 -7.11
CA THR A 421 -2.03 -0.13 -7.61
C THR A 421 -1.41 0.71 -6.50
N ILE A 422 -0.20 1.19 -6.74
CA ILE A 422 0.55 2.03 -5.82
C ILE A 422 0.30 3.49 -6.18
N PRO A 423 -0.34 4.30 -5.31
CA PRO A 423 -0.77 5.65 -5.66
C PRO A 423 0.41 6.61 -5.86
N THR A 424 0.17 7.68 -6.64
CA THR A 424 1.20 8.66 -7.03
C THR A 424 1.88 9.35 -5.85
N SER A 425 1.27 9.36 -4.66
CA SER A 425 1.85 9.91 -3.44
C SER A 425 3.00 9.09 -2.86
N VAL A 426 3.16 7.81 -3.24
CA VAL A 426 4.18 6.93 -2.67
C VAL A 426 5.54 7.25 -3.27
N GLU A 427 6.52 7.51 -2.40
CA GLU A 427 7.90 7.86 -2.73
C GLU A 427 8.89 6.70 -2.52
N SER A 428 8.55 5.71 -1.68
CA SER A 428 9.42 4.57 -1.35
C SER A 428 8.67 3.28 -1.01
N ILE A 429 9.29 2.16 -1.36
CA ILE A 429 8.87 0.80 -1.00
C ILE A 429 9.91 0.18 -0.06
N GLY A 430 9.45 -0.27 1.10
CA GLY A 430 10.26 -0.85 2.17
C GLY A 430 10.89 -2.20 1.83
N LYS A 431 11.73 -2.67 2.75
CA LYS A 431 12.40 -3.97 2.64
C LYS A 431 11.40 -5.09 2.77
N TYR A 432 11.53 -6.16 2.00
CA TYR A 432 10.63 -7.32 2.07
C TYR A 432 9.15 -7.02 1.79
N SER A 433 8.77 -5.82 1.33
CA SER A 433 7.36 -5.37 1.33
C SER A 433 6.41 -6.32 0.63
N PHE A 434 6.79 -6.93 -0.49
CA PHE A 434 6.03 -7.90 -1.28
C PHE A 434 6.75 -9.27 -1.38
N LEU A 435 7.67 -9.57 -0.47
CA LEU A 435 8.42 -10.82 -0.49
C LEU A 435 7.48 -12.04 -0.55
N GLU A 436 7.75 -12.98 -1.45
CA GLU A 436 6.97 -14.21 -1.68
C GLU A 436 5.47 -13.99 -1.96
N CYS A 437 5.11 -12.86 -2.59
CA CYS A 437 3.79 -12.68 -3.17
C CYS A 437 3.65 -13.47 -4.48
N PHE A 438 3.59 -14.80 -4.37
CA PHE A 438 3.70 -15.71 -5.51
C PHE A 438 2.68 -15.51 -6.64
N ARG A 439 1.51 -14.94 -6.34
CA ARG A 439 0.43 -14.70 -7.33
C ARG A 439 0.37 -13.26 -7.83
N LEU A 440 1.24 -12.38 -7.35
CA LEU A 440 1.27 -10.98 -7.75
C LEU A 440 1.74 -10.90 -9.19
N HIS A 441 0.82 -10.65 -10.12
CA HIS A 441 1.08 -10.60 -11.55
C HIS A 441 1.27 -9.17 -12.07
N THR A 442 0.55 -8.20 -11.50
CA THR A 442 0.58 -6.79 -11.91
C THR A 442 0.86 -5.87 -10.73
N VAL A 443 1.86 -5.00 -10.91
CA VAL A 443 2.15 -3.87 -10.01
C VAL A 443 2.06 -2.59 -10.84
N ASN A 444 0.95 -1.86 -10.66
CA ASN A 444 0.79 -0.53 -11.22
C ASN A 444 1.52 0.48 -10.32
N MET A 445 2.81 0.66 -10.60
CA MET A 445 3.70 1.52 -9.84
C MET A 445 3.43 3.02 -10.11
N SER A 446 3.44 3.81 -9.03
CA SER A 446 3.55 5.26 -8.99
C SER A 446 4.75 5.78 -9.78
N GLU A 447 4.58 6.95 -10.43
CA GLU A 447 5.64 7.70 -11.11
C GLU A 447 6.65 8.36 -10.16
N ASN A 448 6.35 8.43 -8.85
CA ASN A 448 7.15 9.14 -7.85
C ASN A 448 8.00 8.22 -6.95
N VAL A 449 7.90 6.89 -7.10
CA VAL A 449 8.75 5.99 -6.31
C VAL A 449 10.20 6.12 -6.74
N SER A 450 11.02 6.61 -5.81
CA SER A 450 12.45 6.86 -5.99
C SER A 450 13.33 5.75 -5.43
N LEU A 451 12.80 4.94 -4.49
CA LEU A 451 13.51 3.86 -3.81
C LEU A 451 12.67 2.59 -3.75
N ILE A 452 13.22 1.51 -4.28
CA ILE A 452 12.75 0.13 -4.06
C ILE A 452 13.81 -0.55 -3.20
N SER A 453 13.47 -0.90 -1.97
CA SER A 453 14.45 -1.39 -0.99
C SER A 453 14.81 -2.87 -1.18
N ASP A 454 15.78 -3.34 -0.39
CA ASP A 454 16.25 -4.72 -0.41
C ASP A 454 15.09 -5.74 -0.31
N TYR A 455 15.12 -6.76 -1.17
CA TYR A 455 14.16 -7.87 -1.20
C TYR A 455 12.69 -7.47 -1.37
N ALA A 456 12.40 -6.23 -1.80
CA ALA A 456 11.04 -5.69 -1.85
C ALA A 456 10.04 -6.59 -2.62
N PHE A 457 10.44 -7.20 -3.72
CA PHE A 457 9.64 -8.11 -4.54
C PHE A 457 10.29 -9.50 -4.68
N TRP A 458 11.11 -9.90 -3.71
CA TRP A 458 11.83 -11.17 -3.78
C TRP A 458 10.85 -12.34 -3.97
N HIS A 459 11.09 -13.17 -4.98
CA HIS A 459 10.32 -14.36 -5.31
C HIS A 459 8.83 -14.11 -5.64
N CYS A 460 8.50 -12.95 -6.23
CA CYS A 460 7.20 -12.72 -6.88
C CYS A 460 7.16 -13.44 -8.25
N ALA A 461 7.03 -14.77 -8.22
CA ALA A 461 7.22 -15.62 -9.39
C ALA A 461 6.26 -15.32 -10.56
N ASP A 462 5.01 -14.93 -10.29
CA ASP A 462 4.01 -14.60 -11.33
C ASP A 462 4.11 -13.16 -11.85
N LEU A 463 5.02 -12.32 -11.32
CA LEU A 463 5.11 -10.91 -11.70
C LEU A 463 5.54 -10.76 -13.15
N THR A 464 4.61 -10.31 -14.01
CA THR A 464 4.83 -10.09 -15.44
C THR A 464 4.72 -8.62 -15.83
N GLU A 465 3.81 -7.88 -15.19
CA GLU A 465 3.49 -6.50 -15.53
C GLU A 465 3.93 -5.58 -14.39
N PHE A 466 5.05 -4.88 -14.60
CA PHE A 466 5.54 -3.88 -13.66
C PHE A 466 5.65 -2.55 -14.40
N ASN A 467 4.93 -1.53 -13.94
CA ASN A 467 4.96 -0.20 -14.55
C ASN A 467 6.26 0.55 -14.16
N TRP A 468 7.35 0.33 -14.87
CA TRP A 468 8.61 1.03 -14.59
C TRP A 468 8.46 2.55 -14.74
N ASN A 469 9.08 3.30 -13.83
CA ASN A 469 9.14 4.76 -13.91
C ASN A 469 10.59 5.24 -14.08
N SER A 470 10.79 6.37 -14.76
CA SER A 470 12.12 6.93 -15.03
C SER A 470 12.75 7.69 -13.85
N VAL A 471 12.05 7.78 -12.72
CA VAL A 471 12.45 8.53 -11.52
C VAL A 471 13.08 7.62 -10.45
N THR A 472 12.90 6.30 -10.56
CA THR A 472 13.46 5.30 -9.65
C THR A 472 14.97 5.46 -9.63
N LYS A 473 15.52 5.89 -8.49
CA LYS A 473 16.96 6.15 -8.34
C LYS A 473 17.69 4.92 -7.88
N THR A 474 17.08 4.13 -6.99
CA THR A 474 17.77 3.02 -6.32
C THR A 474 16.90 1.77 -6.27
N ILE A 475 17.48 0.65 -6.68
CA ILE A 475 16.93 -0.69 -6.58
C ILE A 475 17.85 -1.52 -5.67
N GLY A 476 17.30 -1.91 -4.52
CA GLY A 476 18.02 -2.55 -3.43
C GLY A 476 18.38 -4.01 -3.70
N LYS A 477 19.15 -4.57 -2.77
CA LYS A 477 19.72 -5.91 -2.91
C LYS A 477 18.61 -6.95 -3.09
N ASN A 478 18.73 -7.82 -4.08
CA ASN A 478 17.78 -8.91 -4.36
C ASN A 478 16.32 -8.45 -4.52
N ALA A 479 16.07 -7.17 -4.85
CA ALA A 479 14.73 -6.60 -4.87
C ALA A 479 13.75 -7.37 -5.76
N PHE A 480 14.18 -7.85 -6.93
CA PHE A 480 13.38 -8.64 -7.87
C PHE A 480 13.98 -10.04 -8.11
N GLN A 481 14.82 -10.53 -7.20
CA GLN A 481 15.40 -11.86 -7.37
C GLN A 481 14.28 -12.93 -7.39
N TRP A 482 14.37 -13.90 -8.30
CA TRP A 482 13.38 -14.95 -8.57
C TRP A 482 11.99 -14.42 -9.00
N CYS A 483 11.91 -13.22 -9.58
CA CYS A 483 10.73 -12.79 -10.36
C CYS A 483 10.75 -13.45 -11.75
N SER A 484 10.56 -14.77 -11.78
CA SER A 484 10.86 -15.62 -12.93
C SER A 484 10.01 -15.42 -14.18
N ASN A 485 8.98 -14.59 -14.14
CA ASN A 485 8.18 -14.21 -15.31
C ASN A 485 8.37 -12.74 -15.73
N LEU A 486 9.22 -11.99 -15.03
CA LEU A 486 9.45 -10.57 -15.31
C LEU A 486 10.44 -10.43 -16.46
N LYS A 487 9.97 -9.87 -17.59
CA LYS A 487 10.73 -9.80 -18.85
C LYS A 487 11.23 -8.40 -19.20
N ASN A 488 10.41 -7.40 -18.92
CA ASN A 488 10.62 -6.03 -19.37
C ASN A 488 11.10 -5.18 -18.21
N PHE A 489 12.14 -4.40 -18.45
CA PHE A 489 12.76 -3.52 -17.48
C PHE A 489 13.30 -2.27 -18.17
N ASP A 490 13.21 -1.12 -17.50
CA ASP A 490 13.90 0.11 -17.89
C ASP A 490 14.78 0.56 -16.73
N PHE A 491 16.10 0.44 -16.91
CA PHE A 491 17.12 0.78 -15.90
C PHE A 491 18.01 1.94 -16.31
N GLU A 492 17.74 2.60 -17.45
CA GLU A 492 18.72 3.53 -18.04
C GLU A 492 19.14 4.66 -17.08
N LYS A 493 18.34 4.91 -16.04
CA LYS A 493 18.58 5.95 -15.03
C LYS A 493 18.66 5.44 -13.59
N SER A 494 18.50 4.14 -13.34
CA SER A 494 18.39 3.59 -11.98
C SER A 494 19.68 2.90 -11.55
N VAL A 495 20.14 3.18 -10.33
CA VAL A 495 21.22 2.41 -9.69
C VAL A 495 20.65 1.15 -9.07
N PHE A 496 21.07 -0.01 -9.55
CA PHE A 496 20.73 -1.30 -8.95
C PHE A 496 21.93 -1.89 -8.21
N THR A 497 21.67 -2.82 -7.30
CA THR A 497 22.69 -3.40 -6.39
C THR A 497 22.71 -4.92 -6.49
N GLN A 498 23.51 -5.58 -5.63
CA GLN A 498 23.71 -7.04 -5.67
C GLN A 498 22.40 -7.82 -5.87
N GLY A 499 22.40 -8.71 -6.85
CA GLY A 499 21.34 -9.69 -7.09
C GLY A 499 19.96 -9.11 -7.42
N SER A 500 19.86 -7.80 -7.69
CA SER A 500 18.57 -7.10 -7.87
C SER A 500 17.63 -7.79 -8.86
N PHE A 501 18.15 -8.43 -9.90
CA PHE A 501 17.40 -9.10 -10.96
C PHE A 501 17.84 -10.55 -11.21
N SER A 502 18.40 -11.21 -10.19
CA SER A 502 18.78 -12.62 -10.34
C SER A 502 17.54 -13.48 -10.63
N GLY A 503 17.59 -14.36 -11.61
CA GLY A 503 16.51 -15.32 -11.90
C GLY A 503 15.28 -14.71 -12.58
N VAL A 504 15.39 -13.51 -13.17
CA VAL A 504 14.32 -12.93 -13.99
C VAL A 504 14.29 -13.49 -15.42
N ALA A 505 13.18 -13.30 -16.12
CA ALA A 505 13.00 -13.77 -17.50
C ALA A 505 13.32 -12.71 -18.57
N ALA A 506 14.28 -11.80 -18.29
CA ALA A 506 14.76 -10.86 -19.28
C ALA A 506 15.30 -11.61 -20.51
N GLU A 507 14.79 -11.28 -21.70
CA GLU A 507 15.26 -11.90 -22.95
C GLU A 507 16.49 -11.16 -23.50
N LYS A 508 16.51 -9.83 -23.36
CA LYS A 508 17.58 -8.96 -23.83
C LYS A 508 17.86 -7.85 -22.82
N LEU A 509 19.14 -7.59 -22.56
CA LEU A 509 19.57 -6.53 -21.64
C LEU A 509 20.54 -5.57 -22.33
N ARG A 510 20.41 -4.29 -21.98
CA ARG A 510 21.27 -3.21 -22.48
C ARG A 510 21.67 -2.31 -21.31
N PHE A 511 22.96 -2.03 -21.17
CA PHE A 511 23.56 -1.24 -20.10
C PHE A 511 24.43 -0.13 -20.68
N GLY A 512 24.46 1.03 -20.03
CA GLY A 512 25.47 2.06 -20.27
C GLY A 512 25.54 2.63 -21.68
N LEU A 513 24.40 2.70 -22.38
CA LEU A 513 24.31 3.27 -23.74
C LEU A 513 24.20 4.80 -23.74
N ASP A 514 23.74 5.39 -22.64
CA ASP A 514 23.70 6.83 -22.43
C ASP A 514 24.99 7.26 -21.70
N GLU A 515 25.71 8.24 -22.25
CA GLU A 515 26.88 8.86 -21.63
C GLU A 515 26.56 9.49 -20.25
N LYS A 516 25.27 9.62 -19.91
CA LYS A 516 24.78 10.12 -18.61
C LYS A 516 24.35 9.04 -17.62
N ALA A 517 24.45 7.75 -17.96
CA ALA A 517 24.07 6.68 -17.05
C ALA A 517 24.99 6.63 -15.81
N GLU A 518 24.41 6.48 -14.62
CA GLU A 518 25.16 6.54 -13.34
C GLU A 518 25.87 5.21 -12.98
N ASN A 519 25.47 4.08 -13.58
CA ASN A 519 26.06 2.78 -13.26
C ASN A 519 27.41 2.57 -13.95
N ALA A 520 28.48 2.82 -13.19
CA ALA A 520 29.84 2.47 -13.56
C ALA A 520 30.14 0.97 -13.39
N GLU A 521 29.29 0.20 -12.73
CA GLU A 521 29.49 -1.24 -12.49
C GLU A 521 28.20 -2.03 -12.73
N ILE A 522 28.35 -3.31 -13.08
CA ILE A 522 27.30 -4.32 -12.99
C ILE A 522 27.56 -5.11 -11.70
N PRO A 523 26.77 -4.91 -10.63
CA PRO A 523 27.03 -5.50 -9.32
C PRO A 523 26.94 -7.03 -9.29
N ASP A 524 27.45 -7.60 -8.20
CA ASP A 524 27.45 -9.03 -7.94
C ASP A 524 26.07 -9.66 -8.15
N GLU A 525 26.02 -10.82 -8.81
CA GLU A 525 24.81 -11.65 -8.96
C GLU A 525 23.61 -10.97 -9.66
N SER A 526 23.76 -9.73 -10.16
CA SER A 526 22.63 -8.87 -10.58
C SER A 526 21.68 -9.54 -11.56
N PHE A 527 22.19 -10.37 -12.46
CA PHE A 527 21.44 -11.14 -13.45
C PHE A 527 21.81 -12.63 -13.42
N MET A 528 22.27 -13.15 -12.28
CA MET A 528 22.56 -14.57 -12.12
C MET A 528 21.30 -15.42 -12.37
N ALA A 529 21.44 -16.54 -13.07
CA ALA A 529 20.39 -17.50 -13.40
C ALA A 529 19.21 -16.92 -14.23
N CYS A 530 19.45 -15.89 -15.03
CA CYS A 530 18.46 -15.41 -16.01
C CYS A 530 18.38 -16.37 -17.21
N GLU A 531 17.64 -17.47 -17.05
CA GLU A 531 17.60 -18.55 -18.06
C GLU A 531 16.95 -18.15 -19.39
N SER A 532 16.20 -17.04 -19.45
CA SER A 532 15.61 -16.54 -20.71
C SER A 532 16.53 -15.57 -21.48
N LEU A 533 17.63 -15.13 -20.87
CA LEU A 533 18.50 -14.11 -21.43
C LEU A 533 19.30 -14.67 -22.61
N ASP A 534 19.13 -14.11 -23.80
CA ASP A 534 19.85 -14.48 -25.02
C ASP A 534 20.96 -13.50 -25.41
N THR A 535 20.78 -12.21 -25.08
CA THR A 535 21.65 -11.12 -25.53
C THR A 535 21.85 -10.10 -24.43
N VAL A 536 23.12 -9.74 -24.19
CA VAL A 536 23.49 -8.59 -23.36
C VAL A 536 24.37 -7.61 -24.13
N ALA A 537 24.09 -6.32 -23.98
CA ALA A 537 24.90 -5.22 -24.52
C ALA A 537 25.36 -4.33 -23.37
N ILE A 538 26.67 -4.15 -23.23
CA ILE A 538 27.32 -3.40 -22.14
C ILE A 538 28.10 -2.26 -22.79
N GLY A 539 27.64 -1.03 -22.57
CA GLY A 539 28.14 0.19 -23.21
C GLY A 539 29.15 0.99 -22.41
N ASP A 540 29.51 2.15 -22.97
CA ASP A 540 30.69 2.94 -22.60
C ASP A 540 30.67 3.52 -21.16
N SER A 541 29.51 3.55 -20.49
CA SER A 541 29.44 4.02 -19.09
C SER A 541 29.92 2.96 -18.08
N VAL A 542 29.94 1.67 -18.45
CA VAL A 542 30.27 0.58 -17.54
C VAL A 542 31.79 0.36 -17.50
N GLN A 543 32.34 0.27 -16.30
CA GLN A 543 33.76 0.06 -15.98
C GLN A 543 34.06 -1.36 -15.50
N SER A 544 33.14 -1.99 -14.76
CA SER A 544 33.34 -3.34 -14.22
C SER A 544 32.10 -4.23 -14.33
N ILE A 545 32.34 -5.53 -14.46
CA ILE A 545 31.33 -6.60 -14.35
C ILE A 545 31.74 -7.49 -13.18
N ASN A 546 30.97 -7.46 -12.10
CA ASN A 546 31.38 -8.06 -10.83
C ASN A 546 30.96 -9.55 -10.72
N SER A 547 31.16 -10.15 -9.53
CA SER A 547 31.13 -11.60 -9.35
C SER A 547 29.76 -12.20 -9.65
N ARG A 548 29.74 -13.28 -10.43
CA ARG A 548 28.51 -13.97 -10.89
C ARG A 548 27.44 -13.07 -11.53
N ALA A 549 27.78 -11.89 -12.03
CA ALA A 549 26.81 -10.93 -12.56
C ALA A 549 25.84 -11.56 -13.59
N PHE A 550 26.33 -12.48 -14.42
CA PHE A 550 25.58 -13.23 -15.42
C PHE A 550 25.77 -14.75 -15.28
N ALA A 551 26.18 -15.26 -14.11
CA ALA A 551 26.41 -16.69 -13.94
C ALA A 551 25.11 -17.49 -14.17
N ASP A 552 25.22 -18.72 -14.67
CA ASP A 552 24.11 -19.63 -14.98
C ASP A 552 23.05 -19.09 -15.96
N CYS A 553 23.38 -18.07 -16.78
CA CYS A 553 22.56 -17.66 -17.91
C CYS A 553 22.72 -18.64 -19.09
N LYS A 554 22.14 -19.85 -18.95
CA LYS A 554 22.36 -20.99 -19.87
C LYS A 554 21.99 -20.74 -21.34
N ASN A 555 21.13 -19.76 -21.60
CA ASN A 555 20.71 -19.38 -22.95
C ASN A 555 21.41 -18.13 -23.48
N LEU A 556 22.34 -17.53 -22.74
CA LEU A 556 23.06 -16.35 -23.19
C LEU A 556 23.98 -16.71 -24.36
N GLU A 557 23.63 -16.22 -25.55
CA GLU A 557 24.37 -16.48 -26.79
C GLU A 557 25.36 -15.36 -27.10
N THR A 558 24.99 -14.11 -26.79
CA THR A 558 25.73 -12.93 -27.22
C THR A 558 25.94 -11.96 -26.06
N ALA A 559 27.20 -11.60 -25.79
CA ALA A 559 27.53 -10.46 -24.92
C ALA A 559 28.41 -9.47 -25.68
N ALA A 560 27.90 -8.28 -25.96
CA ALA A 560 28.68 -7.20 -26.56
C ALA A 560 29.21 -6.26 -25.47
N ILE A 561 30.52 -6.13 -25.34
CA ILE A 561 31.19 -5.45 -24.22
C ILE A 561 32.11 -4.34 -24.75
N ALA A 562 31.87 -3.10 -24.31
CA ALA A 562 32.63 -1.91 -24.67
C ALA A 562 34.05 -1.87 -24.05
N ASP A 563 34.93 -1.03 -24.62
CA ASP A 563 36.32 -0.85 -24.16
C ASP A 563 36.44 -0.15 -22.81
N SER A 564 35.38 0.53 -22.38
CA SER A 564 35.29 1.15 -21.05
C SER A 564 35.38 0.12 -19.93
N VAL A 565 34.97 -1.13 -20.20
CA VAL A 565 35.04 -2.22 -19.22
C VAL A 565 36.50 -2.63 -19.05
N THR A 566 37.04 -2.36 -17.87
CA THR A 566 38.44 -2.62 -17.51
C THR A 566 38.60 -3.72 -16.47
N GLU A 567 37.48 -4.25 -15.95
CA GLU A 567 37.46 -5.34 -14.99
C GLU A 567 36.25 -6.26 -15.22
N ILE A 568 36.50 -7.58 -15.25
CA ILE A 568 35.46 -8.61 -15.34
C ILE A 568 35.84 -9.71 -14.35
N ALA A 569 34.97 -9.99 -13.39
CA ALA A 569 35.20 -11.03 -12.39
C ALA A 569 35.30 -12.42 -13.02
N ASP A 570 36.11 -13.29 -12.39
CA ASP A 570 36.43 -14.61 -12.92
C ASP A 570 35.20 -15.48 -13.19
N ASP A 571 34.17 -15.35 -12.35
CA ASP A 571 32.92 -16.10 -12.40
C ASP A 571 31.74 -15.30 -12.99
N ALA A 572 32.00 -14.10 -13.56
CA ALA A 572 30.95 -13.22 -14.10
C ALA A 572 30.03 -13.91 -15.11
N PHE A 573 30.58 -14.80 -15.94
CA PHE A 573 29.86 -15.58 -16.96
C PHE A 573 29.96 -17.10 -16.73
N GLU A 574 30.15 -17.54 -15.48
CA GLU A 574 30.17 -18.97 -15.13
C GLU A 574 28.87 -19.65 -15.62
N GLY A 575 28.94 -20.87 -16.17
CA GLY A 575 27.75 -21.59 -16.66
C GLY A 575 27.13 -21.07 -17.98
N CYS A 576 27.69 -20.03 -18.62
CA CYS A 576 27.20 -19.50 -19.90
C CYS A 576 27.77 -20.26 -21.12
N GLU A 577 27.37 -21.53 -21.30
CA GLU A 577 27.99 -22.44 -22.28
C GLU A 577 27.84 -22.03 -23.76
N LYS A 578 26.83 -21.23 -24.10
CA LYS A 578 26.54 -20.78 -25.47
C LYS A 578 27.21 -19.45 -25.83
N LEU A 579 27.81 -18.78 -24.86
CA LEU A 579 28.22 -17.39 -24.97
C LEU A 579 29.33 -17.17 -26.00
N THR A 580 29.11 -16.16 -26.85
CA THR A 580 30.13 -15.49 -27.64
C THR A 580 30.25 -14.04 -27.18
N ILE A 581 31.45 -13.65 -26.74
CA ILE A 581 31.77 -12.27 -26.38
C ILE A 581 32.19 -11.51 -27.65
N TYR A 582 31.52 -10.38 -27.87
CA TYR A 582 31.84 -9.42 -28.91
C TYR A 582 32.48 -8.20 -28.27
N CYS A 583 33.72 -7.88 -28.66
CA CYS A 583 34.48 -6.77 -28.09
C CYS A 583 35.53 -6.25 -29.09
N ASN A 584 36.30 -5.22 -28.74
CA ASN A 584 37.38 -4.75 -29.63
C ASN A 584 38.68 -5.56 -29.46
N GLU A 585 39.57 -5.45 -30.45
CA GLU A 585 40.80 -6.25 -30.56
C GLU A 585 41.79 -6.05 -29.41
N ASP A 586 41.81 -4.89 -28.78
CA ASP A 586 42.71 -4.54 -27.67
C ASP A 586 41.96 -4.37 -26.33
N SER A 587 40.70 -4.82 -26.27
CA SER A 587 39.83 -4.67 -25.10
C SER A 587 40.20 -5.63 -23.95
N TYR A 588 39.83 -5.26 -22.72
CA TYR A 588 39.91 -6.15 -21.57
C TYR A 588 39.04 -7.40 -21.76
N ALA A 589 37.83 -7.22 -22.29
CA ALA A 589 36.87 -8.30 -22.55
C ALA A 589 37.44 -9.42 -23.45
N LYS A 590 38.30 -9.09 -24.42
CA LYS A 590 38.98 -10.09 -25.24
C LYS A 590 39.94 -10.96 -24.43
N ASN A 591 40.75 -10.33 -23.57
CA ASN A 591 41.71 -11.05 -22.74
C ASN A 591 40.98 -11.96 -21.76
N TYR A 592 39.92 -11.45 -21.13
CA TYR A 592 39.02 -12.23 -20.27
C TYR A 592 38.44 -13.45 -21.01
N ALA A 593 37.84 -13.23 -22.18
CA ALA A 593 37.24 -14.31 -22.97
C ALA A 593 38.25 -15.39 -23.32
N LYS A 594 39.47 -14.99 -23.71
CA LYS A 594 40.57 -15.91 -24.02
C LYS A 594 41.02 -16.71 -22.80
N GLU A 595 41.13 -16.07 -21.64
CA GLU A 595 41.53 -16.73 -20.39
C GLU A 595 40.50 -17.78 -19.94
N LYS A 596 39.21 -17.43 -20.01
CA LYS A 596 38.11 -18.32 -19.60
C LYS A 596 37.69 -19.34 -20.67
N GLY A 597 38.30 -19.30 -21.85
CA GLY A 597 37.96 -20.19 -22.96
C GLY A 597 36.58 -19.91 -23.59
N ILE A 598 36.05 -18.70 -23.40
CA ILE A 598 34.79 -18.24 -24.00
C ILE A 598 35.04 -17.86 -25.46
N LYS A 599 34.09 -18.16 -26.35
CA LYS A 599 34.21 -17.76 -27.76
C LYS A 599 34.26 -16.24 -27.85
N VAL A 600 35.20 -15.70 -28.61
CA VAL A 600 35.37 -14.26 -28.79
C VAL A 600 35.36 -13.89 -30.26
N SER A 601 34.74 -12.76 -30.58
CA SER A 601 34.66 -12.21 -31.92
C SER A 601 34.91 -10.70 -31.87
N THR A 602 35.92 -10.23 -32.58
CA THR A 602 36.31 -8.82 -32.61
C THR A 602 35.97 -8.18 -33.95
N LEU A 603 35.66 -6.88 -33.95
CA LEU A 603 35.47 -6.14 -35.19
C LEU A 603 36.83 -5.74 -35.77
N ILE A 604 37.13 -6.25 -36.96
CA ILE A 604 38.39 -6.07 -37.67
C ILE A 604 38.15 -5.17 -38.88
N VAL A 605 38.91 -4.09 -38.97
CA VAL A 605 39.01 -3.27 -40.18
C VAL A 605 40.36 -3.55 -40.82
N ASP A 606 40.35 -4.05 -42.05
CA ASP A 606 41.58 -4.29 -42.81
C ASP A 606 42.43 -3.01 -42.90
N THR A 607 43.74 -3.19 -43.03
CA THR A 607 44.66 -2.06 -43.23
C THR A 607 44.23 -1.19 -44.42
N ILE A 608 44.00 0.09 -44.17
CA ILE A 608 43.57 1.05 -45.18
C ILE A 608 44.82 1.59 -45.92
N PRO A 609 44.92 1.43 -47.25
CA PRO A 609 46.06 1.96 -48.01
C PRO A 609 46.15 3.49 -47.94
N ASN A 610 47.37 4.02 -48.11
CA ASN A 610 47.59 5.47 -48.20
C ASN A 610 46.79 6.09 -49.34
N GLN A 611 46.16 7.23 -49.06
CA GLN A 611 45.33 7.98 -50.00
C GLN A 611 46.06 9.20 -50.53
N THR A 612 45.79 9.63 -51.75
CA THR A 612 46.42 10.86 -52.30
C THR A 612 45.44 12.04 -52.19
N TYR A 613 45.91 13.19 -51.71
CA TYR A 613 45.11 14.41 -51.55
C TYR A 613 44.23 14.73 -52.77
N THR A 614 42.94 15.08 -52.61
CA THR A 614 42.00 15.32 -53.72
C THR A 614 41.27 16.66 -53.69
N SER A 615 41.51 17.51 -52.67
CA SER A 615 40.76 18.73 -52.33
C SER A 615 39.30 18.53 -51.85
N LYS A 616 38.86 17.28 -51.71
CA LYS A 616 37.55 16.89 -51.14
C LYS A 616 37.75 15.91 -49.98
N LYS A 617 36.68 15.57 -49.24
CA LYS A 617 36.67 14.47 -48.27
C LYS A 617 37.09 13.17 -48.95
N ILE A 618 37.91 12.38 -48.26
CA ILE A 618 38.40 11.07 -48.69
C ILE A 618 37.79 10.01 -47.77
N GLU A 619 36.97 9.13 -48.32
CA GLU A 619 36.28 8.06 -47.59
C GLU A 619 36.61 6.72 -48.28
N PRO A 620 37.75 6.10 -47.94
CA PRO A 620 38.17 4.84 -48.57
C PRO A 620 37.16 3.73 -48.31
N GLU A 621 36.96 2.83 -49.29
CA GLU A 621 36.14 1.65 -49.05
C GLU A 621 36.77 0.78 -47.97
N LEU A 622 35.95 0.39 -46.99
CA LEU A 622 36.37 -0.43 -45.86
C LEU A 622 36.04 -1.90 -46.15
N LYS A 623 36.95 -2.78 -45.73
CA LYS A 623 36.65 -4.19 -45.52
C LYS A 623 36.56 -4.40 -44.02
N VAL A 624 35.33 -4.55 -43.55
CA VAL A 624 35.01 -4.78 -42.15
C VAL A 624 34.63 -6.24 -42.00
N SER A 625 35.18 -6.91 -41.01
CA SER A 625 34.90 -8.32 -40.73
C SER A 625 34.88 -8.58 -39.24
N THR A 626 34.24 -9.66 -38.84
CA THR A 626 34.51 -10.34 -37.58
C THR A 626 35.55 -11.44 -37.82
N ALA A 627 36.00 -12.12 -36.76
CA ALA A 627 36.89 -13.28 -36.90
C ALA A 627 36.33 -14.40 -37.82
N SER A 628 35.02 -14.46 -38.02
CA SER A 628 34.33 -15.52 -38.76
C SER A 628 33.59 -15.07 -40.02
N GLN A 629 33.32 -13.77 -40.21
CA GLN A 629 32.46 -13.28 -41.29
C GLN A 629 32.85 -11.87 -41.78
N ILE A 630 32.79 -11.62 -43.09
CA ILE A 630 32.88 -10.27 -43.66
C ILE A 630 31.53 -9.55 -43.52
N LEU A 631 31.54 -8.35 -42.95
CA LEU A 631 30.34 -7.53 -42.71
C LEU A 631 30.00 -6.67 -43.93
N GLY A 632 28.70 -6.52 -44.21
CA GLY A 632 28.20 -5.64 -45.26
C GLY A 632 28.06 -4.19 -44.79
N LYS A 633 27.95 -3.24 -45.74
CA LYS A 633 27.75 -1.81 -45.44
C LYS A 633 26.46 -1.48 -44.66
N ARG A 634 25.56 -2.44 -44.47
CA ARG A 634 24.35 -2.31 -43.63
C ARG A 634 24.58 -2.67 -42.18
N ASP A 635 25.66 -3.40 -41.90
CA ASP A 635 25.95 -3.99 -40.59
C ASP A 635 26.87 -3.08 -39.77
N TYR A 636 27.36 -1.98 -40.34
CA TYR A 636 28.18 -0.98 -39.67
C TYR A 636 27.94 0.43 -40.21
N LYS A 637 28.29 1.43 -39.40
CA LYS A 637 28.44 2.85 -39.75
C LYS A 637 29.91 3.23 -39.68
N ALA A 638 30.35 4.15 -40.53
CA ALA A 638 31.73 4.59 -40.60
C ALA A 638 31.81 6.12 -40.59
N ASP A 639 32.50 6.66 -39.59
CA ASP A 639 32.69 8.11 -39.41
C ASP A 639 34.16 8.46 -39.63
N TYR A 640 34.45 9.31 -40.63
CA TYR A 640 35.82 9.67 -41.02
C TYR A 640 36.25 11.02 -40.44
N TYR A 641 37.48 11.06 -39.92
CA TYR A 641 38.06 12.24 -39.29
C TYR A 641 39.39 12.63 -39.94
N ASN A 642 39.67 13.94 -39.98
CA ASN A 642 40.87 14.53 -40.58
C ASN A 642 41.11 14.10 -42.05
N ASN A 643 40.03 13.81 -42.78
CA ASN A 643 40.07 13.09 -44.05
C ASN A 643 40.09 13.99 -45.30
N ILE A 644 40.64 15.21 -45.20
CA ILE A 644 40.67 16.19 -46.30
C ILE A 644 42.11 16.54 -46.70
N ASN A 645 42.93 16.95 -45.74
CA ASN A 645 44.29 17.45 -45.98
C ASN A 645 45.34 16.35 -45.78
N VAL A 646 46.55 16.59 -46.29
CA VAL A 646 47.71 15.72 -46.08
C VAL A 646 48.03 15.60 -44.59
N GLY A 647 48.26 14.37 -44.13
CA GLY A 647 48.47 14.06 -42.73
C GLY A 647 47.90 12.70 -42.35
N SER A 648 47.76 12.47 -41.05
CA SER A 648 47.07 11.30 -40.50
C SER A 648 45.56 11.52 -40.47
N ALA A 649 44.81 10.58 -41.03
CA ALA A 649 43.36 10.51 -41.00
C ALA A 649 42.93 9.20 -40.34
N ASN A 650 41.67 9.13 -39.89
CA ASN A 650 41.15 7.90 -39.30
C ASN A 650 39.66 7.73 -39.60
N VAL A 651 39.19 6.51 -39.38
CA VAL A 651 37.78 6.14 -39.43
C VAL A 651 37.40 5.41 -38.15
N ILE A 652 36.26 5.76 -37.59
CA ILE A 652 35.60 5.02 -36.51
C ILE A 652 34.50 4.18 -37.14
N VAL A 653 34.60 2.87 -37.02
CA VAL A 653 33.59 1.92 -37.50
C VAL A 653 32.79 1.44 -36.33
N LYS A 654 31.49 1.73 -36.32
CA LYS A 654 30.54 1.27 -35.31
C LYS A 654 29.66 0.19 -35.91
N GLY A 655 29.54 -0.98 -35.29
CA GLY A 655 28.59 -2.00 -35.73
C GLY A 655 27.14 -1.51 -35.60
N THR A 656 26.20 -2.28 -36.13
CA THR A 656 24.76 -2.04 -36.03
C THR A 656 24.03 -3.35 -35.77
N GLY A 657 22.74 -3.31 -35.39
CA GLY A 657 22.00 -4.52 -35.02
C GLY A 657 22.63 -5.21 -33.81
N ASP A 658 22.86 -6.51 -33.88
CA ASP A 658 23.47 -7.31 -32.82
C ASP A 658 24.94 -6.92 -32.53
N PHE A 659 25.58 -6.19 -33.45
CA PHE A 659 26.93 -5.66 -33.30
C PHE A 659 26.97 -4.17 -32.91
N SER A 660 25.82 -3.57 -32.53
CA SER A 660 25.71 -2.12 -32.34
C SER A 660 26.68 -1.53 -31.31
N MET A 661 27.23 -2.36 -30.43
CA MET A 661 28.16 -1.97 -29.37
C MET A 661 29.63 -2.04 -29.78
N LEU A 662 29.96 -2.64 -30.92
CA LEU A 662 31.34 -2.75 -31.37
C LEU A 662 31.78 -1.46 -32.03
N MET A 663 32.93 -0.93 -31.61
CA MET A 663 33.53 0.23 -32.27
C MET A 663 35.04 0.08 -32.42
N THR A 664 35.54 0.13 -33.64
CA THR A 664 36.98 0.06 -33.87
C THR A 664 37.47 1.26 -34.65
N LYS A 665 38.72 1.63 -34.43
CA LYS A 665 39.38 2.76 -35.09
C LYS A 665 40.46 2.24 -36.03
N ALA A 666 40.42 2.68 -37.28
CA ALA A 666 41.47 2.43 -38.25
C ALA A 666 42.10 3.75 -38.73
N ASP A 667 43.43 3.81 -38.69
CA ASP A 667 44.20 4.96 -39.17
C ASP A 667 44.65 4.76 -40.63
N PHE A 668 44.69 5.84 -41.40
CA PHE A 668 45.30 5.89 -42.74
C PHE A 668 46.02 7.22 -42.97
N ARG A 669 46.92 7.27 -43.96
CA ARG A 669 47.61 8.52 -44.32
C ARG A 669 47.09 9.11 -45.62
N ILE A 670 46.89 10.42 -45.62
CA ILE A 670 46.72 11.21 -46.84
C ILE A 670 48.09 11.76 -47.22
N ILE A 671 48.61 11.34 -48.36
CA ILE A 671 49.90 11.78 -48.89
C ILE A 671 49.74 12.93 -49.88
N ALA A 672 50.76 13.80 -49.91
CA ALA A 672 50.77 14.97 -50.77
C ALA A 672 50.71 14.59 -52.26
N ARG A 673 49.87 15.31 -53.00
CA ARG A 673 49.72 15.19 -54.45
C ARG A 673 50.87 15.87 -55.18
N ASN A 674 51.25 15.39 -56.35
CA ASN A 674 52.26 16.09 -57.15
C ASN A 674 51.69 17.41 -57.68
N ILE A 675 52.42 18.52 -57.49
CA ILE A 675 52.01 19.84 -57.97
C ILE A 675 51.92 19.91 -59.50
N SER A 676 52.55 18.96 -60.21
CA SER A 676 52.40 18.79 -61.66
C SER A 676 50.97 18.44 -62.10
N ASP A 677 50.13 17.95 -61.19
CA ASP A 677 48.72 17.66 -61.47
C ASP A 677 47.84 18.93 -61.41
N ALA A 678 48.40 20.07 -60.98
CA ALA A 678 47.72 21.34 -60.93
C ALA A 678 47.91 22.13 -62.23
N GLU A 679 46.91 22.90 -62.61
CA GLU A 679 46.93 23.75 -63.79
C GLU A 679 47.53 25.12 -63.45
N VAL A 680 48.49 25.58 -64.25
CA VAL A 680 48.97 26.96 -64.19
C VAL A 680 48.27 27.78 -65.26
N LYS A 681 47.59 28.86 -64.85
CA LYS A 681 47.00 29.78 -65.82
C LYS A 681 48.09 30.38 -66.69
N ASN A 682 47.82 30.52 -67.99
CA ASN A 682 48.75 31.12 -68.94
C ASN A 682 49.33 32.44 -68.42
N ILE A 683 50.66 32.53 -68.39
CA ILE A 683 51.38 33.73 -67.96
C ILE A 683 51.55 34.62 -69.19
N PRO A 684 50.93 35.81 -69.24
CA PRO A 684 51.05 36.69 -70.40
C PRO A 684 52.50 37.17 -70.56
N THR A 685 52.87 37.56 -71.78
CA THR A 685 54.19 38.16 -72.06
C THR A 685 54.43 39.39 -71.18
N GLN A 686 55.60 39.42 -70.54
CA GLN A 686 56.04 40.51 -69.66
C GLN A 686 56.91 41.51 -70.43
N THR A 687 57.03 42.74 -69.92
CA THR A 687 57.92 43.78 -70.46
C THR A 687 59.09 44.00 -69.50
N LEU A 688 60.31 44.08 -70.03
CA LEU A 688 61.53 44.25 -69.25
C LEU A 688 61.54 45.63 -68.55
N GLY A 689 61.67 45.60 -67.21
CA GLY A 689 61.79 46.80 -66.36
C GLY A 689 63.14 46.87 -65.63
N GLU A 690 63.25 47.78 -64.65
CA GLU A 690 64.50 47.99 -63.87
C GLU A 690 64.76 46.89 -62.81
N SER A 691 63.78 46.03 -62.50
CA SER A 691 63.88 44.90 -61.57
C SER A 691 63.53 43.58 -62.27
N PRO A 692 64.02 42.41 -61.78
CA PRO A 692 63.68 41.11 -62.34
C PRO A 692 62.16 40.88 -62.41
N CYS A 693 61.66 40.39 -63.55
CA CYS A 693 60.23 40.18 -63.75
C CYS A 693 59.70 39.01 -62.90
N THR A 694 58.81 39.28 -61.96
CA THR A 694 58.13 38.27 -61.13
C THR A 694 56.61 38.33 -61.34
N PRO A 695 56.09 37.85 -62.49
CA PRO A 695 54.66 37.89 -62.76
C PRO A 695 53.88 37.02 -61.77
N THR A 696 52.71 37.46 -61.30
CA THR A 696 51.86 36.62 -60.45
C THR A 696 51.47 35.33 -61.16
N VAL A 697 51.77 34.19 -60.53
CA VAL A 697 51.41 32.86 -61.05
C VAL A 697 50.15 32.38 -60.34
N THR A 698 49.09 32.12 -61.12
CA THR A 698 47.86 31.51 -60.60
C THR A 698 47.88 30.00 -60.85
N VAL A 699 47.97 29.21 -59.79
CA VAL A 699 47.90 27.75 -59.83
C VAL A 699 46.51 27.29 -59.37
N LYS A 700 45.89 26.35 -60.08
CA LYS A 700 44.58 25.80 -59.75
C LYS A 700 44.61 24.28 -59.71
N TYR A 701 43.92 23.69 -58.75
CA TYR A 701 43.69 22.25 -58.71
C TYR A 701 42.21 21.99 -58.43
N ASN A 702 41.56 21.16 -59.27
CA ASN A 702 40.11 20.90 -59.21
C ASN A 702 39.25 22.17 -59.12
N GLY A 703 39.58 23.20 -59.89
CA GLY A 703 38.86 24.47 -59.93
C GLY A 703 39.15 25.44 -58.78
N LYS A 704 39.82 24.99 -57.70
CA LYS A 704 40.23 25.85 -56.57
C LYS A 704 41.59 26.50 -56.86
N THR A 705 41.68 27.81 -56.66
CA THR A 705 42.96 28.54 -56.71
C THR A 705 43.80 28.18 -55.47
N LEU A 706 45.03 27.76 -55.70
CA LEU A 706 46.01 27.44 -54.67
C LEU A 706 46.70 28.71 -54.15
N GLU A 707 47.16 28.67 -52.90
CA GLU A 707 47.73 29.82 -52.21
C GLU A 707 49.27 29.75 -52.16
N GLU A 708 49.93 30.78 -52.69
CA GLU A 708 51.40 30.92 -52.65
C GLU A 708 51.89 31.10 -51.19
N GLY A 709 52.96 30.40 -50.83
CA GLY A 709 53.51 30.33 -49.47
C GLY A 709 52.96 29.16 -48.63
N LYS A 710 51.72 28.72 -48.92
CA LYS A 710 51.02 27.63 -48.23
C LYS A 710 51.00 26.33 -49.03
N ASP A 711 50.47 26.37 -50.25
CA ASP A 711 50.30 25.20 -51.14
C ASP A 711 51.48 25.03 -52.11
N TYR A 712 52.20 26.11 -52.40
CA TYR A 712 53.40 26.09 -53.22
C TYR A 712 54.30 27.31 -52.93
N THR A 713 55.54 27.28 -53.41
CA THR A 713 56.42 28.45 -53.48
C THR A 713 56.92 28.64 -54.91
N LEU A 714 57.27 29.88 -55.27
CA LEU A 714 57.76 30.23 -56.59
C LEU A 714 59.26 30.53 -56.57
N THR A 715 59.96 30.12 -57.63
CA THR A 715 61.35 30.53 -57.87
C THR A 715 61.53 30.83 -59.35
N TYR A 716 61.95 32.05 -59.66
CA TYR A 716 62.13 32.52 -61.03
C TYR A 716 63.58 32.33 -61.48
N LYS A 717 63.75 32.07 -62.78
CA LYS A 717 65.06 31.95 -63.43
C LYS A 717 65.04 32.66 -64.77
N ASP A 718 66.17 33.26 -65.13
CA ASP A 718 66.40 33.95 -66.40
C ASP A 718 65.42 35.12 -66.62
N ASN A 719 64.98 35.77 -65.55
CA ASN A 719 63.91 36.78 -65.54
C ASN A 719 64.39 38.24 -65.49
N SER A 720 65.67 38.50 -65.73
CA SER A 720 66.28 39.84 -65.67
C SER A 720 66.71 40.39 -67.04
N LYS A 721 66.42 39.67 -68.13
CA LYS A 721 66.74 40.06 -69.52
C LYS A 721 65.58 39.68 -70.45
N ALA A 722 65.52 40.28 -71.63
CA ALA A 722 64.56 39.88 -72.66
C ALA A 722 64.87 38.45 -73.18
N GLY A 723 63.83 37.66 -73.41
CA GLY A 723 63.89 36.24 -73.79
C GLY A 723 62.90 35.37 -73.02
N THR A 724 63.05 34.05 -73.15
CA THR A 724 62.23 33.07 -72.43
C THR A 724 62.72 32.90 -71.00
N ALA A 725 61.94 33.39 -70.02
CA ALA A 725 62.16 33.16 -68.61
C ALA A 725 61.37 31.93 -68.12
N SER A 726 61.68 31.45 -66.92
CA SER A 726 60.92 30.36 -66.31
C SER A 726 60.61 30.61 -64.84
N VAL A 727 59.49 30.06 -64.39
CA VAL A 727 59.09 30.00 -62.99
C VAL A 727 58.92 28.54 -62.60
N THR A 728 59.58 28.15 -61.52
CA THR A 728 59.39 26.84 -60.89
C THR A 728 58.37 26.98 -59.77
N VAL A 729 57.28 26.23 -59.89
CA VAL A 729 56.26 26.06 -58.86
C VAL A 729 56.64 24.82 -58.04
N GLN A 730 57.08 25.03 -56.80
CA GLN A 730 57.45 23.96 -55.87
C GLN A 730 56.28 23.69 -54.93
N GLY A 731 55.71 22.48 -54.98
CA GLY A 731 54.60 22.09 -54.12
C GLY A 731 54.99 22.10 -52.63
N LYS A 732 54.06 22.54 -51.78
CA LYS A 732 54.18 22.61 -50.32
C LYS A 732 52.86 22.19 -49.66
N GLY A 733 52.93 21.73 -48.41
CA GLY A 733 51.74 21.34 -47.64
C GLY A 733 50.99 20.16 -48.28
N ASN A 734 49.82 20.43 -48.85
CA ASN A 734 49.00 19.42 -49.52
C ASN A 734 49.58 18.92 -50.85
N PHE A 735 50.60 19.61 -51.37
CA PHE A 735 51.28 19.30 -52.62
C PHE A 735 52.77 19.04 -52.41
N LYS A 736 53.37 18.24 -53.30
CA LYS A 736 54.79 17.91 -53.34
C LYS A 736 55.33 18.00 -54.77
N GLY A 737 56.63 17.83 -54.94
CA GLY A 737 57.25 17.88 -56.27
C GLY A 737 57.34 19.30 -56.82
N LYS A 738 57.75 19.43 -58.08
CA LYS A 738 57.93 20.71 -58.75
C LYS A 738 57.50 20.63 -60.21
N MET A 739 57.02 21.74 -60.73
CA MET A 739 56.80 21.93 -62.17
C MET A 739 57.38 23.27 -62.62
N THR A 740 57.80 23.35 -63.88
CA THR A 740 58.38 24.57 -64.43
C THR A 740 57.53 25.06 -65.59
N VAL A 741 57.11 26.33 -65.51
CA VAL A 741 56.36 27.01 -66.56
C VAL A 741 57.24 28.09 -67.16
N ARG A 742 57.20 28.25 -68.48
CA ARG A 742 57.96 29.26 -69.21
C ARG A 742 57.07 30.44 -69.57
N PHE A 743 57.64 31.65 -69.57
CA PHE A 743 56.98 32.86 -70.03
C PHE A 743 57.97 33.76 -70.77
N GLU A 744 57.46 34.60 -71.66
CA GLU A 744 58.27 35.47 -72.49
C GLU A 744 58.41 36.86 -71.88
N ILE A 745 59.63 37.43 -71.92
CA ILE A 745 59.93 38.81 -71.56
C ILE A 745 60.40 39.54 -72.82
N LYS A 746 59.71 40.62 -73.20
CA LYS A 746 60.10 41.48 -74.33
C LYS A 746 60.84 42.73 -73.86
N GLU A 747 61.73 43.27 -74.68
CA GLU A 747 62.29 44.60 -74.46
C GLU A 747 61.17 45.64 -74.47
N GLY A 748 61.21 46.59 -73.52
CA GLY A 748 60.28 47.71 -73.52
C GLY A 748 60.61 48.70 -74.65
N ASP A 749 59.57 49.36 -75.16
CA ASP A 749 59.72 50.46 -76.13
C ASP A 749 60.80 51.45 -75.65
N THR A 750 61.73 51.80 -76.55
CA THR A 750 62.83 52.73 -76.23
C THR A 750 62.29 54.09 -75.79
N ARG A 751 63.06 54.87 -75.00
CA ARG A 751 62.69 56.27 -74.64
C ARG A 751 62.29 57.12 -75.85
N ILE A 752 62.80 56.78 -77.04
CA ILE A 752 62.49 57.41 -78.33
C ILE A 752 61.08 57.04 -78.81
N GLU A 753 60.64 55.79 -78.67
CA GLU A 753 59.30 55.33 -79.08
C GLU A 753 58.18 55.86 -78.16
N VAL A 754 58.44 55.99 -76.86
CA VAL A 754 57.51 56.63 -75.90
C VAL A 754 57.38 58.13 -76.17
N PHE A 755 58.47 58.79 -76.59
CA PHE A 755 58.46 60.19 -77.01
C PHE A 755 57.67 60.38 -78.32
N PHE A 756 57.90 59.53 -79.34
CA PHE A 756 57.16 59.58 -80.60
C PHE A 756 55.65 59.31 -80.42
N LYS A 757 55.25 58.36 -79.57
CA LYS A 757 53.83 58.14 -79.24
C LYS A 757 53.17 59.33 -78.53
N LYS A 758 53.92 60.10 -77.71
CA LYS A 758 53.44 61.36 -77.10
C LYS A 758 53.35 62.50 -78.12
N VAL A 759 54.32 62.63 -79.03
CA VAL A 759 54.33 63.64 -80.10
C VAL A 759 53.19 63.40 -81.09
N ILE A 760 52.93 62.15 -81.50
CA ILE A 760 51.79 61.80 -82.37
C ILE A 760 50.45 62.12 -81.70
N LYS A 761 50.28 61.78 -80.41
CA LYS A 761 49.06 62.18 -79.65
C LYS A 761 48.87 63.70 -79.57
N PHE A 762 49.96 64.47 -79.46
CA PHE A 762 49.94 65.94 -79.43
C PHE A 762 49.56 66.53 -80.80
N PHE A 763 50.13 66.02 -81.90
CA PHE A 763 49.79 66.46 -83.26
C PHE A 763 48.37 66.07 -83.67
N VAL A 764 47.87 64.87 -83.31
CA VAL A 764 46.48 64.46 -83.56
C VAL A 764 45.49 65.32 -82.77
N ALA A 765 45.83 65.74 -81.54
CA ALA A 765 45.01 66.65 -80.74
C ALA A 765 44.95 68.08 -81.31
N ILE A 766 46.06 68.58 -81.90
CA ILE A 766 46.10 69.88 -82.60
C ILE A 766 45.34 69.82 -83.92
N PHE A 767 45.54 68.77 -84.71
CA PHE A 767 44.86 68.57 -86.00
C PHE A 767 43.33 68.47 -85.83
N ASN A 768 42.86 67.73 -84.81
CA ASN A 768 41.43 67.67 -84.46
C ASN A 768 40.88 69.00 -83.91
N ARG A 769 41.73 69.89 -83.35
CA ARG A 769 41.33 71.24 -82.90
C ARG A 769 41.25 72.24 -84.06
N ILE A 770 42.11 72.08 -85.08
CA ILE A 770 42.12 72.90 -86.30
C ILE A 770 40.94 72.54 -87.21
N ILE A 771 40.60 71.25 -87.36
CA ILE A 771 39.38 70.81 -88.07
C ILE A 771 38.10 71.38 -87.43
N LYS A 772 38.10 71.64 -86.11
CA LYS A 772 36.98 72.23 -85.37
C LYS A 772 36.86 73.76 -85.43
N ILE A 773 37.84 74.46 -86.02
CA ILE A 773 37.88 75.93 -86.13
C ILE A 773 37.62 76.42 -87.56
N PHE A 774 37.75 75.54 -88.57
CA PHE A 774 37.48 75.85 -89.99
C PHE A 774 36.37 74.99 -90.61
N GLY A 775 35.49 74.42 -89.78
CA GLY A 775 34.30 73.66 -90.18
C GLY A 775 33.07 74.12 -89.43
#